data_AF-A0A945X557-F1
#
_entry.id   AF-A0A945X557-F1
#
_cell.length_a   1.000
_cell.length_b   1.000
_cell.length_c   1.000
_cell.angle_alpha   90.00
_cell.angle_beta   90.00
_cell.angle_gamma   90.00
#
_symmetry.space_group_name_H-M   'P 1'
#
loop_
_entity.id
_entity.type
_entity.pdbx_description
1 polymer ?
#
loop_
_entity_poly.entity_id
_entity_poly.type
_entity_poly.pdbx_seq_one_letter_code
_entity_poly.pdbx_strand_id
1 'polypeptide(L)'
;MILARLLAGCLFAGALAAEGMVVVQSWTPQGYTELVTIASGDFGRKIEADGHSVTVTPRQLNGITQWRVDVANRTTEIARLRMRIIGKAAPLGGDFWDGYEAHRSLHATNTPTRTRYVFPAIAYTHSRHLVGIGYAPDTVSSRFERHCRIAGNTCELVFDSYLALHPGQHDSVTFIRYSSEDADDYTELVEAIYRAYPRWFRPVPGADERLYGMGGYYWSSQATRNEQREEARRVRLSWEWYYNMYQKAGDFFPTDRFWDKTRGYKTESAHAKGDTPGTVEDWVAYNQERISAGDRQTALFYYHIQQFCNAKLLTEQYPDAEWRDKQGKPSAPVTGWAEAGTARYAWPGHSSFGTAIRADLRKLWDTFPIAGFAHDVTLGDSKYYGPLLSKENGKAFDDDGQIYAVEGVALARNLDHTHAFPPRPDGRRPATITNEIFTYLPMFHADAGIHEMPPYDRVDLVAPRRLLAGQKAYFWWKGFRADSLIAWERLDEAQARVAVTGLVDYLLLMSLRFGIIPAVFYSKGYQDVWEAIPLLQELQKAGWRAASYVTVEGVATQGRPYAQTLPVWVSRFGSGAKSMIVFSAPQSSGYSGKATIRTARFDAPGAIYAAIDGTPLTNTVTQNTTVIAIRLSERRPLILRKVGTLTAGEASLRVTLTPEQPGTAQVVTYTPLNGTANELRILYSDGRPVTRSGGRLEKRIPPAFVFLPNREEFAKVRFGMGSARRCAIVVAEKDRVTCAEEILHLTNYNVYYQTRLSCPDKRLTRLAPLWKNELRLPVITPAEAAASPAETFFVLGAEARTVCCPGGPEAPAVYSRQRRERRYIALFPRDKISEPYLLDRLLDELDRTHPWSGAITERWAIGAKLYGKSFAK
;
A
#
# COMPACT_ATOMS: atom_id res chain seq x y z
N MET A 1 1.02 9.95 -49.24
CA MET A 1 1.09 9.28 -47.92
C MET A 1 2.37 9.63 -47.13
N ILE A 2 3.56 9.57 -47.73
CA ILE A 2 4.83 10.01 -47.09
C ILE A 2 4.86 11.53 -46.84
N LEU A 3 4.39 12.34 -47.80
CA LEU A 3 4.27 13.80 -47.65
C LEU A 3 3.26 14.21 -46.56
N ALA A 4 2.20 13.43 -46.36
CA ALA A 4 1.20 13.66 -45.31
C ALA A 4 1.74 13.29 -43.91
N ARG A 5 2.65 12.31 -43.81
CA ARG A 5 3.37 12.00 -42.56
C ARG A 5 4.44 13.04 -42.23
N LEU A 6 5.11 13.60 -43.24
CA LEU A 6 6.05 14.72 -43.07
C LEU A 6 5.34 16.02 -42.67
N LEU A 7 4.23 16.36 -43.33
CA LEU A 7 3.40 17.52 -42.99
C LEU A 7 2.73 17.38 -41.61
N ALA A 8 2.28 16.18 -41.23
CA ALA A 8 1.85 15.91 -39.86
C ALA A 8 3.03 16.09 -38.87
N GLY A 9 4.23 15.57 -39.16
CA GLY A 9 5.41 15.77 -38.30
C GLY A 9 5.77 17.25 -38.09
N CYS A 10 5.69 18.07 -39.14
CA CYS A 10 6.01 19.51 -39.07
C CYS A 10 4.90 20.34 -38.41
N LEU A 11 3.62 20.02 -38.62
CA LEU A 11 2.49 20.66 -37.93
C LEU A 11 2.41 20.24 -36.45
N PHE A 12 2.79 19.00 -36.11
CA PHE A 12 2.89 18.53 -34.73
C PHE A 12 4.06 19.18 -33.97
N ALA A 13 5.19 19.44 -34.63
CA ALA A 13 6.27 20.22 -34.05
C ALA A 13 5.83 21.65 -33.72
N GLY A 14 5.01 22.28 -34.57
CA GLY A 14 4.48 23.64 -34.36
C GLY A 14 3.51 23.79 -33.17
N ALA A 15 2.75 22.76 -32.82
CA ALA A 15 1.89 22.75 -31.62
C ALA A 15 2.65 22.36 -30.34
N LEU A 16 3.73 21.57 -30.47
CA LEU A 16 4.71 21.32 -29.41
C LEU A 16 5.56 22.57 -29.10
N ALA A 17 5.51 23.59 -29.97
CA ALA A 17 6.53 24.62 -30.05
C ALA A 17 6.36 25.86 -29.16
N ALA A 18 5.25 26.03 -28.45
CA ALA A 18 4.94 27.33 -27.87
C ALA A 18 5.16 27.50 -26.35
N GLU A 19 5.40 26.45 -25.54
CA GLU A 19 5.00 26.58 -24.12
C GLU A 19 5.95 26.08 -23.01
N GLY A 20 7.19 25.67 -23.33
CA GLY A 20 8.18 25.31 -22.31
C GLY A 20 9.60 25.62 -22.78
N MET A 21 10.40 26.25 -21.91
CA MET A 21 11.81 26.57 -22.18
C MET A 21 12.70 25.73 -21.26
N VAL A 22 13.65 25.01 -21.85
CA VAL A 22 14.69 24.31 -21.09
C VAL A 22 15.97 25.12 -21.18
N VAL A 23 16.54 25.46 -20.02
CA VAL A 23 17.80 26.20 -19.91
C VAL A 23 18.81 25.34 -19.16
N VAL A 24 19.99 25.14 -19.73
CA VAL A 24 21.10 24.48 -19.04
C VAL A 24 22.18 25.50 -18.74
N GLN A 25 22.64 25.53 -17.50
CA GLN A 25 23.56 26.53 -16.99
C GLN A 25 24.68 25.86 -16.20
N SER A 26 25.91 26.36 -16.37
CA SER A 26 27.07 25.94 -15.59
C SER A 26 27.20 26.80 -14.34
N TRP A 27 27.48 26.18 -13.20
CA TRP A 27 27.72 26.87 -11.93
C TRP A 27 29.21 27.14 -11.72
N THR A 28 29.49 28.33 -11.21
CA THR A 28 30.78 28.76 -10.68
C THR A 28 30.54 29.43 -9.31
N PRO A 29 31.57 29.64 -8.48
CA PRO A 29 31.44 30.45 -7.27
C PRO A 29 30.90 31.86 -7.51
N GLN A 30 31.03 32.39 -8.73
CA GLN A 30 30.52 33.70 -9.15
C GLN A 30 29.06 33.67 -9.62
N GLY A 31 28.45 32.49 -9.74
CA GLY A 31 27.05 32.31 -10.16
C GLY A 31 26.88 31.36 -11.34
N TYR A 32 25.72 31.45 -12.00
CA TYR A 32 25.36 30.58 -13.12
C TYR A 32 25.60 31.28 -14.45
N THR A 33 26.29 30.60 -15.36
CA THR A 33 26.46 31.02 -16.77
C THR A 33 25.58 30.14 -17.65
N GLU A 34 24.81 30.76 -18.54
CA GLU A 34 23.97 30.02 -19.48
C GLU A 34 24.82 29.31 -20.53
N LEU A 35 24.63 27.99 -20.67
CA LEU A 35 25.28 27.19 -21.70
C LEU A 35 24.41 27.10 -22.94
N VAL A 36 23.13 26.76 -22.73
CA VAL A 36 22.17 26.62 -23.82
C VAL A 36 20.76 26.90 -23.33
N THR A 37 20.03 27.68 -24.11
CA THR A 37 18.58 27.79 -24.05
C THR A 37 17.99 27.06 -25.24
N ILE A 38 17.20 26.04 -24.97
CA ILE A 38 16.59 25.20 -26.00
C ILE A 38 15.14 25.64 -26.12
N ALA A 39 14.88 26.38 -27.19
CA ALA A 39 13.54 26.66 -27.67
C ALA A 39 13.07 25.51 -28.58
N SER A 40 11.80 25.51 -28.90
CA SER A 40 11.12 24.43 -29.60
C SER A 40 11.67 24.00 -30.96
N GLY A 41 12.39 24.90 -31.63
CA GLY A 41 13.04 24.60 -32.92
C GLY A 41 14.30 23.74 -32.82
N ASP A 42 14.87 23.58 -31.62
CA ASP A 42 16.16 22.90 -31.41
C ASP A 42 16.02 21.46 -30.84
N PHE A 43 14.80 20.96 -30.73
CA PHE A 43 14.54 19.62 -30.21
C PHE A 43 15.15 18.51 -31.09
N GLY A 44 15.74 17.51 -30.43
CA GLY A 44 16.44 16.39 -31.08
C GLY A 44 17.82 16.75 -31.65
N ARG A 45 18.20 18.04 -31.67
CA ARG A 45 19.53 18.46 -32.06
C ARG A 45 20.51 18.28 -30.89
N LYS A 46 21.68 17.75 -31.19
CA LYS A 46 22.81 17.75 -30.26
C LYS A 46 23.50 19.11 -30.31
N ILE A 47 23.59 19.78 -29.17
CA ILE A 47 24.20 21.10 -29.02
C ILE A 47 25.49 20.92 -28.23
N GLU A 48 26.59 21.43 -28.76
CA GLU A 48 27.90 21.46 -28.08
C GLU A 48 28.15 22.90 -27.61
N ALA A 49 28.34 23.11 -26.31
CA ALA A 49 28.57 24.42 -25.70
C ALA A 49 29.53 24.27 -24.51
N ASP A 50 30.59 25.08 -24.47
CA ASP A 50 31.63 25.10 -23.43
C ASP A 50 32.17 23.71 -23.02
N GLY A 51 32.35 22.82 -24.01
CA GLY A 51 32.83 21.46 -23.75
C GLY A 51 31.80 20.53 -23.10
N HIS A 52 30.52 20.88 -23.16
CA HIS A 52 29.40 20.03 -22.80
C HIS A 52 28.58 19.68 -24.05
N SER A 53 28.03 18.46 -24.09
CA SER A 53 27.05 18.11 -25.12
C SER A 53 25.68 17.93 -24.50
N VAL A 54 24.69 18.66 -24.99
CA VAL A 54 23.31 18.65 -24.52
C VAL A 54 22.40 18.18 -25.65
N THR A 55 21.47 17.26 -25.35
CA THR A 55 20.41 16.85 -26.28
C THR A 55 19.09 16.86 -25.54
N VAL A 56 18.06 17.48 -26.13
CA VAL A 56 16.69 17.47 -25.58
C VAL A 56 15.76 16.70 -26.50
N THR A 57 15.20 15.61 -25.98
CA THR A 57 14.29 14.74 -26.72
C THR A 57 12.87 14.91 -26.18
N PRO A 58 11.95 15.54 -26.94
CA PRO A 58 10.57 15.67 -26.54
C PRO A 58 9.78 14.38 -26.80
N ARG A 59 8.80 14.09 -25.94
CA ARG A 59 7.85 12.99 -26.15
C ARG A 59 6.48 13.36 -25.59
N GLN A 60 5.41 12.94 -26.25
CA GLN A 60 4.05 13.02 -25.71
C GLN A 60 3.64 11.70 -25.07
N LEU A 61 3.00 11.77 -23.91
CA LEU A 61 2.54 10.61 -23.15
C LEU A 61 1.25 10.95 -22.39
N ASN A 62 0.10 10.46 -22.86
CA ASN A 62 -1.21 10.64 -22.21
C ASN A 62 -1.54 12.10 -21.82
N GLY A 63 -1.25 13.06 -22.70
CA GLY A 63 -1.47 14.50 -22.46
C GLY A 63 -0.35 15.20 -21.67
N ILE A 64 0.70 14.47 -21.27
CA ILE A 64 1.92 15.04 -20.70
C ILE A 64 2.98 15.18 -21.79
N THR A 65 3.59 16.36 -21.84
CA THR A 65 4.82 16.60 -22.60
C THR A 65 6.01 16.24 -21.74
N GLN A 66 6.87 15.35 -22.21
CA GLN A 66 8.16 15.01 -21.61
C GLN A 66 9.28 15.72 -22.37
N TRP A 67 10.29 16.19 -21.66
CA TRP A 67 11.56 16.59 -22.23
C TRP A 67 12.69 15.87 -21.49
N ARG A 68 13.27 14.88 -22.16
CA ARG A 68 14.47 14.23 -21.68
C ARG A 68 15.68 15.06 -22.08
N VAL A 69 16.42 15.55 -21.09
CA VAL A 69 17.64 16.35 -21.25
C VAL A 69 18.82 15.43 -20.95
N ASP A 70 19.50 14.96 -21.99
CA ASP A 70 20.73 14.18 -21.88
C ASP A 70 21.93 15.13 -21.94
N VAL A 71 22.83 15.05 -20.95
CA VAL A 71 24.03 15.90 -20.90
C VAL A 71 25.28 15.06 -20.68
N ALA A 72 26.34 15.38 -21.41
CA ALA A 72 27.67 14.80 -21.24
C ALA A 72 28.72 15.88 -20.97
N ASN A 73 29.58 15.63 -19.99
CA ASN A 73 30.72 16.46 -19.67
C ASN A 73 31.96 16.02 -20.48
N ARG A 74 32.41 16.84 -21.42
CA ARG A 74 33.60 16.57 -22.25
C ARG A 74 34.81 17.40 -21.83
N THR A 75 34.71 18.15 -20.74
CA THR A 75 35.82 18.91 -20.18
C THR A 75 36.71 18.02 -19.30
N THR A 76 37.82 18.58 -18.83
CA THR A 76 38.73 17.96 -17.86
C THR A 76 38.36 18.26 -16.41
N GLU A 77 37.33 19.07 -16.17
CA GLU A 77 36.89 19.47 -14.83
C GLU A 77 35.52 18.90 -14.49
N ILE A 78 35.12 18.97 -13.22
CA ILE A 78 33.78 18.57 -12.81
C ILE A 78 32.78 19.64 -13.25
N ALA A 79 31.82 19.26 -14.08
CA ALA A 79 30.70 20.12 -14.45
C ALA A 79 29.65 20.12 -13.34
N ARG A 80 29.22 21.31 -12.92
CA ARG A 80 28.10 21.54 -12.00
C ARG A 80 27.02 22.25 -12.78
N LEU A 81 25.93 21.54 -13.07
CA LEU A 81 24.92 21.99 -14.01
C LEU A 81 23.59 22.21 -13.30
N ARG A 82 22.97 23.37 -13.57
CA ARG A 82 21.55 23.61 -13.31
C ARG A 82 20.78 23.43 -14.61
N MET A 83 19.83 22.51 -14.61
CA MET A 83 18.87 22.34 -15.69
C MET A 83 17.53 22.88 -15.23
N ARG A 84 17.02 23.87 -15.95
CA ARG A 84 15.79 24.58 -15.61
C ARG A 84 14.73 24.29 -16.65
N ILE A 85 13.52 24.02 -16.20
CA ILE A 85 12.33 24.17 -17.02
C ILE A 85 11.49 25.35 -16.54
N ILE A 86 11.02 26.15 -17.49
CA ILE A 86 10.09 27.26 -17.24
C ILE A 86 8.76 26.98 -17.94
N GLY A 87 7.67 27.01 -17.17
CA GLY A 87 6.29 26.95 -17.65
C GLY A 87 5.61 28.30 -17.45
N LYS A 88 5.18 28.93 -18.53
CA LYS A 88 4.37 30.16 -18.45
C LYS A 88 2.97 29.81 -17.96
N ALA A 89 2.49 30.52 -16.94
CA ALA A 89 1.17 30.33 -16.37
C ALA A 89 0.27 31.57 -16.60
N ALA A 90 -0.97 31.45 -16.14
CA ALA A 90 -2.04 32.45 -16.25
C ALA A 90 -1.71 33.79 -15.54
N PRO A 91 -2.59 34.81 -15.63
CA PRO A 91 -2.45 36.06 -14.89
C PRO A 91 -2.38 35.84 -13.36
N LEU A 92 -1.93 36.87 -12.65
CA LEU A 92 -1.81 36.88 -11.18
C LEU A 92 -3.13 36.58 -10.46
N GLY A 93 -3.04 36.16 -9.19
CA GLY A 93 -4.21 35.91 -8.33
C GLY A 93 -4.70 34.46 -8.33
N GLY A 94 -3.96 33.54 -8.95
CA GLY A 94 -4.22 32.09 -8.94
C GLY A 94 -3.57 31.36 -7.76
N ASP A 95 -3.81 30.06 -7.70
CA ASP A 95 -3.29 29.16 -6.66
C ASP A 95 -2.03 28.43 -7.15
N PHE A 96 -0.94 28.51 -6.38
CA PHE A 96 0.32 27.82 -6.65
C PHE A 96 0.50 26.62 -5.72
N TRP A 97 0.45 25.40 -6.24
CA TRP A 97 0.83 24.19 -5.50
C TRP A 97 2.32 23.91 -5.66
N ASP A 98 3.03 23.85 -4.54
CA ASP A 98 4.48 23.66 -4.52
C ASP A 98 4.91 22.18 -4.42
N GLY A 99 4.01 21.24 -4.65
CA GLY A 99 4.31 19.81 -4.47
C GLY A 99 4.09 19.30 -3.04
N TYR A 100 3.93 20.18 -2.05
CA TYR A 100 3.58 19.85 -0.66
C TYR A 100 2.25 20.51 -0.26
N GLU A 101 2.17 21.84 -0.37
CA GLU A 101 1.00 22.65 -0.04
C GLU A 101 0.67 23.65 -1.15
N ALA A 102 -0.49 24.30 -1.07
CA ALA A 102 -0.88 25.32 -2.04
C ALA A 102 -0.93 26.71 -1.41
N HIS A 103 -0.37 27.67 -2.14
CA HIS A 103 -0.29 29.09 -1.83
C HIS A 103 -1.35 29.82 -2.66
N ARG A 104 -2.36 30.37 -2.01
CA ARG A 104 -3.54 30.92 -2.68
C ARG A 104 -3.38 32.37 -3.12
N SER A 105 -4.13 32.73 -4.16
CA SER A 105 -4.26 34.10 -4.63
C SER A 105 -2.92 34.82 -4.72
N LEU A 106 -1.98 34.21 -5.44
CA LEU A 106 -0.60 34.60 -5.41
C LEU A 106 -0.36 35.91 -6.21
N HIS A 107 0.20 36.91 -5.54
CA HIS A 107 0.58 38.21 -6.12
C HIS A 107 2.08 38.53 -5.97
N ALA A 108 2.85 37.66 -5.31
CA ALA A 108 4.27 37.82 -5.09
C ALA A 108 5.01 36.51 -5.39
N THR A 109 6.30 36.60 -5.73
CA THR A 109 7.14 35.44 -5.98
C THR A 109 7.16 34.53 -4.75
N ASN A 110 6.99 33.23 -4.97
CA ASN A 110 7.03 32.22 -3.93
C ASN A 110 8.20 31.26 -4.19
N THR A 111 9.05 31.12 -3.17
CA THR A 111 10.22 30.22 -3.15
C THR A 111 10.12 29.29 -1.94
N PRO A 112 9.47 28.12 -2.10
CA PRO A 112 9.35 27.11 -1.07
C PRO A 112 10.73 26.62 -0.59
N THR A 113 10.92 26.54 0.72
CA THR A 113 12.17 26.05 1.34
C THR A 113 12.10 24.58 1.75
N ARG A 114 10.89 24.00 1.81
CA ARG A 114 10.70 22.60 2.23
C ARG A 114 11.26 21.64 1.18
N THR A 115 12.03 20.66 1.63
CA THR A 115 12.64 19.63 0.75
C THR A 115 12.10 18.22 1.00
N ARG A 116 11.48 17.97 2.16
CA ARG A 116 10.91 16.67 2.54
C ARG A 116 9.43 16.56 2.18
N TYR A 117 9.00 15.36 1.81
CA TYR A 117 7.62 14.98 1.49
C TYR A 117 7.03 15.71 0.27
N VAL A 118 7.90 16.27 -0.57
CA VAL A 118 7.51 17.06 -1.73
C VAL A 118 7.27 16.11 -2.90
N PHE A 119 6.08 16.19 -3.50
CA PHE A 119 5.83 15.60 -4.80
C PHE A 119 6.68 16.35 -5.85
N PRO A 120 7.45 15.68 -6.72
CA PRO A 120 8.44 16.33 -7.58
C PRO A 120 7.80 17.02 -8.81
N ALA A 121 6.73 17.78 -8.58
CA ALA A 121 6.05 18.60 -9.55
C ALA A 121 5.34 19.77 -8.84
N ILE A 122 5.13 20.86 -9.58
CA ILE A 122 4.42 22.05 -9.14
C ILE A 122 3.32 22.42 -10.12
N ALA A 123 2.30 23.12 -9.66
CA ALA A 123 1.19 23.56 -10.49
C ALA A 123 0.74 24.98 -10.16
N TYR A 124 0.24 25.69 -11.16
CA TYR A 124 -0.48 26.95 -11.01
C TYR A 124 -1.88 26.80 -11.59
N THR A 125 -2.91 27.19 -10.86
CA THR A 125 -4.30 27.16 -11.32
C THR A 125 -4.94 28.53 -11.18
N HIS A 126 -5.50 29.06 -12.25
CA HIS A 126 -6.24 30.33 -12.26
C HIS A 126 -7.43 30.23 -13.20
N SER A 127 -8.63 30.60 -12.74
CA SER A 127 -9.87 30.51 -13.54
C SER A 127 -10.05 29.17 -14.25
N ARG A 128 -9.65 28.08 -13.59
CA ARG A 128 -9.67 26.68 -14.09
C ARG A 128 -8.63 26.34 -15.17
N HIS A 129 -7.85 27.30 -15.63
CA HIS A 129 -6.65 27.01 -16.41
C HIS A 129 -5.53 26.56 -15.46
N LEU A 130 -5.01 25.36 -15.69
CA LEU A 130 -3.92 24.76 -14.94
C LEU A 130 -2.69 24.58 -15.84
N VAL A 131 -1.54 24.95 -15.32
CA VAL A 131 -0.22 24.61 -15.87
C VAL A 131 0.58 23.91 -14.79
N GLY A 132 1.23 22.81 -15.13
CA GLY A 132 2.10 22.07 -14.22
C GLY A 132 3.42 21.68 -14.88
N ILE A 133 4.49 21.70 -14.09
CA ILE A 133 5.83 21.25 -14.50
C ILE A 133 6.50 20.43 -13.39
N GLY A 134 7.46 19.58 -13.72
CA GLY A 134 8.17 18.78 -12.72
C GLY A 134 9.04 17.69 -13.34
N TYR A 135 9.30 16.63 -12.58
CA TYR A 135 9.97 15.43 -13.04
C TYR A 135 9.02 14.36 -13.57
N ALA A 136 9.49 13.63 -14.58
CA ALA A 136 8.98 12.29 -14.83
C ALA A 136 9.40 11.38 -13.66
N PRO A 137 8.56 10.43 -13.22
CA PRO A 137 8.85 9.59 -12.05
C PRO A 137 10.10 8.71 -12.14
N ASP A 138 10.67 8.50 -13.33
CA ASP A 138 11.92 7.77 -13.55
C ASP A 138 13.17 8.63 -13.39
N THR A 139 13.03 9.94 -13.13
CA THR A 139 14.15 10.83 -12.90
C THR A 139 14.73 10.61 -11.50
N VAL A 140 16.01 10.27 -11.43
CA VAL A 140 16.75 10.13 -10.18
C VAL A 140 17.60 11.38 -9.97
N SER A 141 17.23 12.21 -9.00
CA SER A 141 17.97 13.45 -8.68
C SER A 141 18.00 13.73 -7.19
N SER A 142 19.20 14.08 -6.70
CA SER A 142 19.47 14.41 -5.30
C SER A 142 18.95 15.78 -4.88
N ARG A 143 18.71 16.69 -5.82
CA ARG A 143 18.30 18.05 -5.54
C ARG A 143 17.44 18.61 -6.67
N PHE A 144 16.30 19.16 -6.29
CA PHE A 144 15.52 20.02 -7.15
C PHE A 144 15.03 21.23 -6.37
N GLU A 145 14.81 22.32 -7.09
CA GLU A 145 14.19 23.53 -6.56
C GLU A 145 13.00 23.92 -7.43
N ARG A 146 12.13 24.73 -6.86
CA ARG A 146 10.83 25.04 -7.45
C ARG A 146 10.37 26.41 -6.98
N HIS A 147 9.79 27.18 -7.89
CA HIS A 147 9.35 28.54 -7.63
C HIS A 147 8.13 28.88 -8.50
N CYS A 148 7.25 29.77 -8.04
CA CYS A 148 6.46 30.61 -8.96
C CYS A 148 7.06 32.02 -8.90
N ARG A 149 7.64 32.44 -10.02
CA ARG A 149 8.21 33.77 -10.21
C ARG A 149 7.13 34.68 -10.78
N ILE A 150 6.96 35.85 -10.19
CA ILE A 150 6.13 36.90 -10.77
C ILE A 150 6.99 37.75 -11.72
N ALA A 151 6.59 37.81 -12.99
CA ALA A 151 7.24 38.58 -14.04
C ALA A 151 6.19 39.51 -14.69
N GLY A 152 6.17 40.77 -14.27
CA GLY A 152 5.10 41.71 -14.64
C GLY A 152 3.73 41.21 -14.16
N ASN A 153 2.77 41.06 -15.08
CA ASN A 153 1.41 40.58 -14.79
C ASN A 153 1.23 39.06 -14.98
N THR A 154 2.33 38.30 -15.06
CA THR A 154 2.30 36.85 -15.31
C THR A 154 3.03 36.08 -14.19
N CYS A 155 2.57 34.85 -13.88
CA CYS A 155 3.35 33.88 -13.11
C CYS A 155 4.10 32.96 -14.07
N GLU A 156 5.35 32.67 -13.74
CA GLU A 156 6.14 31.63 -14.34
C GLU A 156 6.45 30.56 -13.30
N LEU A 157 6.11 29.32 -13.61
CA LEU A 157 6.58 28.17 -12.87
C LEU A 157 8.03 27.90 -13.28
N VAL A 158 8.91 27.78 -12.29
CA VAL A 158 10.32 27.43 -12.48
C VAL A 158 10.61 26.16 -11.70
N PHE A 159 11.19 25.17 -12.37
CA PHE A 159 11.62 23.93 -11.73
C PHE A 159 13.06 23.63 -12.15
N ASP A 160 13.94 23.56 -11.16
CA ASP A 160 15.38 23.40 -11.33
C ASP A 160 15.83 22.01 -10.89
N SER A 161 16.64 21.36 -11.72
CA SER A 161 17.38 20.15 -11.41
C SER A 161 18.86 20.46 -11.30
N TYR A 162 19.52 19.90 -10.31
CA TYR A 162 20.95 20.09 -10.08
C TYR A 162 21.69 18.77 -10.32
N LEU A 163 22.73 18.84 -11.15
CA LEU A 163 23.52 17.70 -11.58
C LEU A 163 25.01 18.00 -11.45
N ALA A 164 25.80 17.04 -10.99
CA ALA A 164 27.26 17.09 -11.06
C ALA A 164 27.82 15.91 -11.89
N LEU A 165 28.69 16.23 -12.86
CA LEU A 165 29.30 15.27 -13.79
C LEU A 165 30.83 15.36 -13.72
N HIS A 166 31.50 14.26 -13.39
CA HIS A 166 32.95 14.17 -13.55
C HIS A 166 33.34 14.20 -15.04
N PRO A 167 34.62 14.46 -15.37
CA PRO A 167 35.12 14.36 -16.73
C PRO A 167 34.72 13.06 -17.42
N GLY A 168 34.18 13.16 -18.64
CA GLY A 168 33.73 12.01 -19.44
C GLY A 168 32.39 11.40 -19.02
N GLN A 169 31.75 11.87 -17.95
CA GLN A 169 30.44 11.36 -17.52
C GLN A 169 29.28 11.93 -18.32
N HIS A 170 28.20 11.17 -18.37
CA HIS A 170 26.91 11.60 -18.88
C HIS A 170 25.80 11.20 -17.90
N ASP A 171 24.73 11.98 -17.87
CA ASP A 171 23.50 11.66 -17.13
C ASP A 171 22.31 12.35 -17.81
N SER A 172 21.09 12.06 -17.35
CA SER A 172 19.88 12.59 -17.94
C SER A 172 18.83 12.98 -16.90
N VAL A 173 18.10 14.05 -17.18
CA VAL A 173 16.93 14.50 -16.40
C VAL A 173 15.72 14.52 -17.32
N THR A 174 14.58 13.99 -16.88
CA THR A 174 13.35 14.05 -17.67
C THR A 174 12.34 14.97 -17.01
N PHE A 175 12.11 16.13 -17.62
CA PHE A 175 11.07 17.06 -17.19
C PHE A 175 9.72 16.68 -17.79
N ILE A 176 8.65 17.07 -17.12
CA ILE A 176 7.28 16.98 -17.60
C ILE A 176 6.61 18.36 -17.62
N ARG A 177 5.65 18.53 -18.52
CA ARG A 177 4.65 19.59 -18.49
C ARG A 177 3.27 19.04 -18.80
N TYR A 178 2.28 19.62 -18.13
CA TYR A 178 0.87 19.38 -18.34
C TYR A 178 0.12 20.70 -18.34
N SER A 179 -0.92 20.81 -19.16
CA SER A 179 -1.85 21.93 -19.14
C SER A 179 -3.29 21.44 -19.30
N SER A 180 -4.23 22.22 -18.76
CA SER A 180 -5.66 21.94 -18.83
C SER A 180 -6.46 23.23 -18.72
N GLU A 181 -7.48 23.40 -19.56
CA GLU A 181 -8.36 24.58 -19.56
C GLU A 181 -9.56 24.46 -18.61
N ASP A 182 -9.74 23.29 -17.98
CA ASP A 182 -10.94 22.97 -17.21
C ASP A 182 -10.63 22.32 -15.85
N ALA A 183 -9.47 22.60 -15.26
CA ALA A 183 -9.04 22.02 -14.00
C ALA A 183 -9.71 22.66 -12.78
N ASP A 184 -10.00 21.84 -11.77
CA ASP A 184 -10.51 22.36 -10.49
C ASP A 184 -9.35 22.75 -9.55
N ASP A 185 -8.28 21.94 -9.53
CA ASP A 185 -7.07 22.18 -8.74
C ASP A 185 -5.87 21.32 -9.23
N TYR A 186 -4.75 21.40 -8.51
CA TYR A 186 -3.50 20.71 -8.81
C TYR A 186 -3.59 19.17 -8.85
N THR A 187 -4.62 18.56 -8.26
CA THR A 187 -4.75 17.09 -8.23
C THR A 187 -4.89 16.51 -9.63
N GLU A 188 -5.34 17.32 -10.58
CA GLU A 188 -5.43 16.93 -11.98
C GLU A 188 -4.06 16.64 -12.62
N LEU A 189 -3.04 17.45 -12.31
CA LEU A 189 -1.65 17.17 -12.69
C LEU A 189 -1.19 15.83 -12.13
N VAL A 190 -1.45 15.57 -10.85
CA VAL A 190 -1.07 14.32 -10.18
C VAL A 190 -1.75 13.13 -10.85
N GLU A 191 -3.04 13.23 -11.16
CA GLU A 191 -3.79 12.19 -11.85
C GLU A 191 -3.29 11.95 -13.28
N ALA A 192 -2.93 13.01 -14.01
CA ALA A 192 -2.30 12.89 -15.32
C ALA A 192 -0.96 12.12 -15.23
N ILE A 193 -0.16 12.41 -14.21
CA ILE A 193 1.10 11.70 -13.95
C ILE A 193 0.83 10.22 -13.64
N TYR A 194 -0.14 9.89 -12.78
CA TYR A 194 -0.48 8.49 -12.50
C TYR A 194 -0.91 7.71 -13.76
N ARG A 195 -1.62 8.37 -14.68
CA ARG A 195 -2.08 7.78 -15.94
C ARG A 195 -0.94 7.61 -16.95
N ALA A 196 -0.01 8.56 -17.02
CA ALA A 196 1.15 8.48 -17.90
C ALA A 196 2.18 7.44 -17.41
N TYR A 197 2.29 7.25 -16.09
CA TYR A 197 3.38 6.48 -15.46
C TYR A 197 2.88 5.38 -14.50
N PRO A 198 1.97 4.49 -14.91
CA PRO A 198 1.31 3.57 -13.99
C PRO A 198 2.26 2.63 -13.24
N ARG A 199 3.41 2.27 -13.83
CA ARG A 199 4.42 1.39 -13.20
C ARG A 199 5.01 1.97 -11.90
N TRP A 200 5.07 3.30 -11.80
CA TRP A 200 5.71 4.00 -10.68
C TRP A 200 4.75 4.23 -9.52
N PHE A 201 3.46 3.98 -9.72
CA PHE A 201 2.39 4.23 -8.75
C PHE A 201 1.57 2.99 -8.45
N ARG A 202 1.99 1.80 -8.90
CA ARG A 202 1.37 0.51 -8.61
C ARG A 202 2.44 -0.46 -8.15
N PRO A 203 2.09 -1.49 -7.36
CA PRO A 203 2.99 -2.60 -7.12
C PRO A 203 3.43 -3.28 -8.43
N VAL A 204 4.61 -3.87 -8.42
CA VAL A 204 5.15 -4.68 -9.50
C VAL A 204 4.12 -5.75 -9.91
N PRO A 205 3.81 -5.91 -11.21
CA PRO A 205 2.92 -6.96 -11.67
C PRO A 205 3.43 -8.33 -11.21
N GLY A 206 2.59 -9.13 -10.56
CA GLY A 206 2.99 -10.42 -9.99
C GLY A 206 3.49 -10.37 -8.54
N ALA A 207 3.45 -9.21 -7.88
CA ALA A 207 3.56 -9.15 -6.42
C ALA A 207 2.49 -10.04 -5.74
N ASP A 208 2.83 -10.62 -4.59
CA ASP A 208 1.89 -11.42 -3.80
C ASP A 208 0.64 -10.59 -3.43
N GLU A 209 -0.55 -11.05 -3.81
CA GLU A 209 -1.79 -10.28 -3.62
C GLU A 209 -2.12 -9.99 -2.15
N ARG A 210 -1.55 -10.76 -1.21
CA ARG A 210 -1.73 -10.53 0.21
C ARG A 210 -1.07 -9.23 0.67
N LEU A 211 -0.15 -8.66 -0.12
CA LEU A 211 0.38 -7.30 0.08
C LEU A 211 -0.73 -6.27 0.25
N TYR A 212 -1.88 -6.44 -0.41
CA TYR A 212 -2.97 -5.47 -0.33
C TYR A 212 -3.82 -5.59 0.95
N GLY A 213 -3.62 -6.61 1.78
CA GLY A 213 -4.38 -6.80 3.01
C GLY A 213 -3.67 -6.24 4.24
N MET A 214 -4.10 -6.66 5.43
CA MET A 214 -3.58 -6.11 6.68
C MET A 214 -2.13 -6.55 6.95
N GLY A 215 -1.26 -5.59 7.28
CA GLY A 215 0.14 -5.82 7.66
C GLY A 215 0.38 -5.85 9.17
N GLY A 216 1.53 -6.37 9.61
CA GLY A 216 1.91 -6.37 11.01
C GLY A 216 3.18 -7.15 11.37
N TYR A 217 3.30 -7.46 12.66
CA TYR A 217 4.29 -8.36 13.24
C TYR A 217 3.56 -9.41 14.10
N TYR A 218 3.97 -10.67 14.03
CA TYR A 218 3.74 -11.66 15.07
C TYR A 218 5.06 -12.09 15.68
N TRP A 219 5.36 -11.47 16.82
CA TRP A 219 6.42 -11.92 17.72
C TRP A 219 5.93 -13.16 18.48
N SER A 220 6.20 -14.36 17.99
CA SER A 220 6.07 -15.56 18.82
C SER A 220 7.39 -15.87 19.46
N SER A 221 7.36 -16.56 20.60
CA SER A 221 8.37 -17.53 21.03
C SER A 221 7.85 -18.93 20.65
N GLN A 222 8.73 -19.93 20.54
CA GLN A 222 8.37 -21.29 20.09
C GLN A 222 7.11 -21.89 20.77
N ALA A 223 6.82 -21.55 22.03
CA ALA A 223 5.75 -22.18 22.80
C ALA A 223 4.31 -21.82 22.36
N THR A 224 4.10 -20.75 21.58
CA THR A 224 2.75 -20.30 21.18
C THR A 224 2.61 -19.99 19.68
N ARG A 225 3.53 -20.47 18.84
CA ARG A 225 3.58 -20.11 17.41
C ARG A 225 2.31 -20.49 16.68
N ASN A 226 1.80 -21.68 16.95
CA ASN A 226 0.63 -22.25 16.29
C ASN A 226 -0.66 -21.49 16.65
N GLU A 227 -0.77 -21.03 17.89
CA GLU A 227 -1.88 -20.23 18.39
C GLU A 227 -1.82 -18.80 17.83
N GLN A 228 -0.62 -18.25 17.64
CA GLN A 228 -0.45 -16.96 16.97
C GLN A 228 -0.73 -17.03 15.48
N ARG A 229 -0.43 -18.16 14.82
CA ARG A 229 -0.87 -18.41 13.44
C ARG A 229 -2.40 -18.41 13.34
N GLU A 230 -3.07 -19.03 14.31
CA GLU A 230 -4.53 -18.98 14.41
C GLU A 230 -5.04 -17.56 14.73
N GLU A 231 -4.37 -16.82 15.60
CA GLU A 231 -4.68 -15.40 15.85
C GLU A 231 -4.53 -14.57 14.57
N ALA A 232 -3.43 -14.76 13.82
CA ALA A 232 -3.14 -14.11 12.56
C ALA A 232 -4.22 -14.39 11.51
N ARG A 233 -4.66 -15.64 11.38
CA ARG A 233 -5.77 -16.04 10.51
C ARG A 233 -7.06 -15.28 10.87
N ARG A 234 -7.44 -15.29 12.16
CA ARG A 234 -8.67 -14.64 12.66
C ARG A 234 -8.70 -13.15 12.41
N VAL A 235 -7.58 -12.47 12.66
CA VAL A 235 -7.47 -11.04 12.41
C VAL A 235 -7.24 -10.72 10.93
N ARG A 236 -7.08 -11.74 10.06
CA ARG A 236 -6.83 -11.61 8.62
C ARG A 236 -5.50 -10.93 8.31
N LEU A 237 -4.46 -11.24 9.08
CA LEU A 237 -3.12 -10.80 8.75
C LEU A 237 -2.76 -11.35 7.39
N SER A 238 -2.47 -10.45 6.46
CA SER A 238 -2.21 -10.80 5.08
C SER A 238 -0.71 -10.83 4.80
N TRP A 239 0.06 -9.93 5.40
CA TRP A 239 1.51 -9.93 5.29
C TRP A 239 2.21 -9.54 6.60
N GLU A 240 3.47 -9.95 6.74
CA GLU A 240 4.30 -9.71 7.93
C GLU A 240 5.67 -9.16 7.54
N TRP A 241 6.15 -8.18 8.30
CA TRP A 241 7.58 -7.85 8.34
C TRP A 241 8.31 -8.97 9.08
N TYR A 242 8.97 -9.83 8.31
CA TYR A 242 9.70 -10.98 8.82
C TYR A 242 11.03 -10.51 9.44
N TYR A 243 10.96 -10.18 10.73
CA TYR A 243 11.87 -9.25 11.39
C TYR A 243 13.27 -9.83 11.70
N ASN A 244 14.31 -9.09 11.27
CA ASN A 244 15.71 -9.09 11.72
C ASN A 244 16.39 -10.47 11.94
N MET A 245 16.42 -11.33 10.90
CA MET A 245 16.96 -12.69 10.99
C MET A 245 18.48 -12.83 10.94
N TYR A 246 19.19 -11.81 10.48
CA TYR A 246 20.65 -11.84 10.38
C TYR A 246 21.32 -11.60 11.74
N GLN A 247 22.53 -12.14 11.95
CA GLN A 247 23.29 -11.90 13.17
C GLN A 247 23.96 -10.53 13.17
N LYS A 248 24.48 -10.10 12.01
CA LYS A 248 25.21 -8.84 11.83
C LYS A 248 24.63 -8.03 10.67
N ALA A 249 24.44 -6.72 10.89
CA ALA A 249 23.99 -5.84 9.82
C ALA A 249 25.07 -5.78 8.71
N GLY A 250 24.67 -5.98 7.46
CA GLY A 250 25.60 -6.06 6.32
C GLY A 250 26.18 -7.44 6.00
N ASP A 251 25.70 -8.48 6.69
CA ASP A 251 25.83 -9.89 6.33
C ASP A 251 24.41 -10.49 6.39
N PHE A 252 23.54 -10.00 5.50
CA PHE A 252 22.08 -10.22 5.56
C PHE A 252 21.70 -11.63 5.13
N PHE A 253 22.51 -12.23 4.23
CA PHE A 253 22.59 -13.68 4.08
C PHE A 253 23.87 -14.13 4.79
N PRO A 254 23.78 -14.65 6.03
CA PRO A 254 24.97 -14.87 6.85
C PRO A 254 26.00 -15.79 6.19
N THR A 255 27.27 -15.51 6.45
CA THR A 255 28.39 -16.34 5.99
C THR A 255 29.20 -16.86 7.18
N ASP A 256 29.72 -18.09 7.08
CA ASP A 256 30.51 -18.72 8.15
C ASP A 256 31.70 -17.86 8.60
N ARG A 257 32.27 -17.09 7.66
CA ARG A 257 33.40 -16.18 7.91
C ARG A 257 33.09 -15.15 8.99
N PHE A 258 31.85 -14.66 9.05
CA PHE A 258 31.45 -13.60 9.97
C PHE A 258 30.48 -14.09 11.05
N TRP A 259 30.08 -15.35 11.01
CA TRP A 259 29.15 -15.96 11.94
C TRP A 259 29.81 -16.33 13.27
N ASP A 260 29.20 -15.91 14.37
CA ASP A 260 29.55 -16.38 15.71
C ASP A 260 28.61 -17.54 16.10
N LYS A 261 29.13 -18.77 16.07
CA LYS A 261 28.36 -19.99 16.40
C LYS A 261 27.87 -20.03 17.85
N THR A 262 28.55 -19.32 18.77
CA THR A 262 28.19 -19.29 20.19
C THR A 262 27.04 -18.34 20.47
N ARG A 263 26.99 -17.21 19.75
CA ARG A 263 25.80 -16.34 19.71
C ARG A 263 24.68 -16.96 18.89
N GLY A 264 25.05 -17.66 17.81
CA GLY A 264 24.17 -18.33 16.87
C GLY A 264 23.09 -17.41 16.29
N TYR A 265 21.91 -17.97 16.03
CA TYR A 265 20.82 -17.26 15.38
C TYR A 265 19.78 -16.74 16.35
N LYS A 266 19.03 -15.74 15.87
CA LYS A 266 17.86 -15.21 16.55
C LYS A 266 16.70 -16.15 16.27
N THR A 267 16.20 -16.79 17.30
CA THR A 267 14.85 -17.33 17.25
C THR A 267 13.86 -16.26 17.61
N GLU A 268 12.63 -16.61 17.35
CA GLU A 268 11.41 -15.93 17.72
C GLU A 268 11.37 -15.34 19.16
N SER A 269 12.05 -15.95 20.15
CA SER A 269 12.12 -15.41 21.52
C SER A 269 12.98 -14.15 21.69
N ALA A 270 13.84 -13.82 20.73
CA ALA A 270 14.80 -12.73 20.88
C ALA A 270 14.73 -11.72 19.74
N HIS A 271 14.31 -10.49 20.08
CA HIS A 271 14.12 -9.41 19.12
C HIS A 271 15.40 -9.03 18.35
N ALA A 272 16.54 -8.90 19.04
CA ALA A 272 17.79 -8.42 18.45
C ALA A 272 19.03 -9.22 18.87
N LYS A 273 18.93 -10.15 19.83
CA LYS A 273 20.05 -10.94 20.34
C LYS A 273 19.95 -12.36 19.80
N GLY A 274 21.07 -12.94 19.36
CA GLY A 274 21.12 -14.39 19.14
C GLY A 274 20.83 -15.11 20.46
N ASP A 275 19.93 -16.08 20.43
CA ASP A 275 19.50 -16.83 21.61
C ASP A 275 19.65 -18.35 21.44
N THR A 276 20.01 -18.79 20.23
CA THR A 276 20.21 -20.20 19.91
C THR A 276 21.57 -20.39 19.24
N PRO A 277 22.57 -20.96 19.95
CA PRO A 277 23.85 -21.35 19.36
C PRO A 277 23.65 -22.31 18.17
N GLY A 278 24.46 -22.17 17.13
CA GLY A 278 24.30 -22.96 15.91
C GLY A 278 25.13 -22.45 14.74
N THR A 279 25.13 -23.20 13.64
CA THR A 279 25.82 -22.89 12.38
C THR A 279 24.97 -22.04 11.44
N VAL A 280 25.54 -21.60 10.31
CA VAL A 280 24.76 -20.94 9.25
C VAL A 280 23.78 -21.93 8.62
N GLU A 281 24.15 -23.20 8.48
CA GLU A 281 23.26 -24.26 8.00
C GLU A 281 22.05 -24.44 8.92
N ASP A 282 22.26 -24.42 10.24
CA ASP A 282 21.16 -24.48 11.22
C ASP A 282 20.24 -23.26 11.08
N TRP A 283 20.80 -22.07 10.84
CA TRP A 283 20.03 -20.86 10.56
C TRP A 283 19.22 -20.98 9.27
N VAL A 284 19.80 -21.52 8.20
CA VAL A 284 19.09 -21.75 6.91
C VAL A 284 17.94 -22.73 7.13
N ALA A 285 18.19 -23.87 7.77
CA ALA A 285 17.17 -24.88 8.05
C ALA A 285 16.01 -24.31 8.89
N TYR A 286 16.34 -23.59 9.96
CA TYR A 286 15.36 -22.92 10.81
C TYR A 286 14.49 -21.92 10.04
N ASN A 287 15.11 -21.08 9.20
CA ASN A 287 14.37 -20.10 8.40
C ASN A 287 13.56 -20.75 7.28
N GLN A 288 14.06 -21.82 6.65
CA GLN A 288 13.30 -22.56 5.64
C GLN A 288 12.02 -23.14 6.24
N GLU A 289 12.10 -23.77 7.40
CA GLU A 289 10.94 -24.28 8.13
C GLU A 289 9.98 -23.13 8.49
N ARG A 290 10.50 -22.08 9.13
CA ARG A 290 9.69 -20.95 9.61
C ARG A 290 8.98 -20.21 8.47
N ILE A 291 9.68 -19.96 7.36
CA ILE A 291 9.12 -19.25 6.21
C ILE A 291 8.13 -20.14 5.46
N SER A 292 8.44 -21.42 5.25
CA SER A 292 7.52 -22.34 4.57
C SER A 292 6.21 -22.55 5.34
N ALA A 293 6.26 -22.52 6.67
CA ALA A 293 5.06 -22.53 7.50
C ALA A 293 4.30 -21.18 7.43
N GLY A 294 5.00 -20.05 7.52
CA GLY A 294 4.37 -18.72 7.51
C GLY A 294 3.77 -18.32 6.17
N ASP A 295 4.47 -18.55 5.05
CA ASP A 295 4.06 -18.12 3.70
C ASP A 295 2.76 -18.79 3.22
N ARG A 296 2.28 -19.87 3.87
CA ARG A 296 0.97 -20.47 3.55
C ARG A 296 -0.22 -19.61 3.99
N GLN A 297 -0.04 -18.77 5.01
CA GLN A 297 -1.10 -17.94 5.58
C GLN A 297 -0.84 -16.45 5.32
N THR A 298 0.41 -16.03 5.56
CA THR A 298 0.81 -14.63 5.60
C THR A 298 2.02 -14.44 4.69
N ALA A 299 1.96 -13.49 3.75
CA ALA A 299 3.10 -13.17 2.90
C ALA A 299 4.25 -12.62 3.75
N LEU A 300 5.41 -13.28 3.70
CA LEU A 300 6.57 -12.90 4.50
C LEU A 300 7.49 -11.99 3.70
N PHE A 301 7.75 -10.79 4.23
CA PHE A 301 8.69 -9.82 3.67
C PHE A 301 9.95 -9.75 4.52
N TYR A 302 11.09 -10.17 3.95
CA TYR A 302 12.35 -10.25 4.68
C TYR A 302 12.82 -8.85 5.09
N TYR A 303 12.95 -8.63 6.40
CA TYR A 303 13.36 -7.36 6.97
C TYR A 303 14.87 -7.17 6.93
N HIS A 304 15.31 -5.98 6.48
CA HIS A 304 16.71 -5.55 6.61
C HIS A 304 16.81 -4.02 6.62
N ILE A 305 17.98 -3.53 7.06
CA ILE A 305 18.29 -2.10 7.13
C ILE A 305 19.51 -1.80 6.24
N GLN A 306 19.25 -1.49 4.98
CA GLN A 306 20.26 -1.44 3.92
C GLN A 306 21.38 -0.39 4.09
N GLN A 307 21.21 0.60 4.96
CA GLN A 307 22.17 1.67 5.21
C GLN A 307 22.91 1.53 6.54
N PHE A 308 22.69 0.43 7.28
CA PHE A 308 23.44 0.13 8.50
C PHE A 308 24.30 -1.11 8.31
N CYS A 309 25.56 -1.01 8.71
CA CYS A 309 26.53 -2.08 8.68
C CYS A 309 27.17 -2.24 10.06
N ASN A 310 27.42 -3.47 10.48
CA ASN A 310 28.22 -3.77 11.67
C ASN A 310 29.55 -2.99 11.58
N ALA A 311 29.93 -2.30 12.66
CA ALA A 311 31.06 -1.39 12.64
C ALA A 311 32.38 -2.07 12.24
N LYS A 312 32.59 -3.33 12.65
CA LYS A 312 33.79 -4.10 12.30
C LYS A 312 33.79 -4.52 10.83
N LEU A 313 32.65 -4.98 10.31
CA LEU A 313 32.50 -5.30 8.88
C LEU A 313 32.73 -4.05 8.01
N LEU A 314 32.18 -2.90 8.43
CA LEU A 314 32.37 -1.64 7.73
C LEU A 314 33.86 -1.26 7.66
N THR A 315 34.61 -1.41 8.74
CA THR A 315 36.04 -1.06 8.75
C THR A 315 36.93 -2.06 8.04
N GLU A 316 36.63 -3.36 8.12
CA GLU A 316 37.53 -4.43 7.65
C GLU A 316 37.18 -4.96 6.26
N GLN A 317 35.91 -4.95 5.86
CA GLN A 317 35.44 -5.53 4.61
C GLN A 317 34.94 -4.48 3.63
N TYR A 318 34.29 -3.43 4.14
CA TYR A 318 33.65 -2.41 3.31
C TYR A 318 34.12 -0.96 3.59
N PRO A 319 35.44 -0.70 3.72
CA PRO A 319 35.92 0.62 4.16
C PRO A 319 35.58 1.76 3.20
N ASP A 320 35.41 1.46 1.90
CA ASP A 320 34.98 2.42 0.89
C ASP A 320 33.53 2.89 1.08
N ALA A 321 32.70 2.11 1.78
CA ALA A 321 31.30 2.41 2.04
C ALA A 321 31.07 3.31 3.26
N GLU A 322 32.09 3.71 4.03
CA GLU A 322 31.87 4.54 5.22
C GLU A 322 31.18 5.86 4.83
N TRP A 323 30.02 6.12 5.44
CA TRP A 323 29.26 7.32 5.17
C TRP A 323 29.99 8.54 5.72
N ARG A 324 30.01 9.65 4.95
CA ARG A 324 30.67 10.90 5.30
C ARG A 324 29.70 12.07 5.21
N ASP A 325 29.68 12.91 6.24
CA ASP A 325 28.98 14.19 6.22
C ASP A 325 29.75 15.25 5.41
N LYS A 326 29.19 16.46 5.35
CA LYS A 326 29.78 17.62 4.65
C LYS A 326 31.20 17.96 5.13
N GLN A 327 31.51 17.69 6.40
CA GLN A 327 32.81 17.94 7.01
C GLN A 327 33.76 16.71 6.91
N GLY A 328 33.36 15.66 6.21
CA GLY A 328 34.12 14.41 6.10
C GLY A 328 34.10 13.55 7.35
N LYS A 329 33.21 13.83 8.32
CA LYS A 329 33.10 13.03 9.54
C LYS A 329 32.24 11.78 9.29
N PRO A 330 32.60 10.64 9.89
CA PRO A 330 31.81 9.43 9.80
C PRO A 330 30.52 9.55 10.62
N SER A 331 29.53 8.69 10.33
CA SER A 331 28.31 8.62 11.13
C SER A 331 28.57 8.16 12.56
N ALA A 332 27.75 8.61 13.51
CA ALA A 332 27.78 8.10 14.88
C ALA A 332 27.42 6.59 14.94
N PRO A 333 28.05 5.81 15.83
CA PRO A 333 27.67 4.42 16.06
C PRO A 333 26.28 4.32 16.72
N VAL A 334 25.53 3.28 16.36
CA VAL A 334 24.23 2.93 16.93
C VAL A 334 24.28 1.51 17.48
N THR A 335 23.74 1.28 18.68
CA THR A 335 23.81 -0.01 19.38
C THR A 335 22.42 -0.55 19.70
N GLY A 336 22.19 -1.84 19.49
CA GLY A 336 21.01 -2.56 20.00
C GLY A 336 19.74 -2.49 19.16
N TRP A 337 19.70 -1.63 18.13
CA TRP A 337 18.54 -1.49 17.25
C TRP A 337 18.69 -2.27 15.93
N ALA A 338 19.71 -1.96 15.11
CA ALA A 338 19.97 -2.67 13.85
C ALA A 338 20.46 -4.11 14.07
N GLU A 339 21.23 -4.31 15.14
CA GLU A 339 21.77 -5.58 15.62
C GLU A 339 22.05 -5.47 17.13
N ALA A 340 22.34 -6.58 17.82
CA ALA A 340 22.79 -6.55 19.21
C ALA A 340 24.15 -5.83 19.40
N GLY A 341 24.98 -5.82 18.36
CA GLY A 341 26.28 -5.15 18.34
C GLY A 341 26.18 -3.65 18.02
N THR A 342 27.32 -3.10 17.60
CA THR A 342 27.44 -1.72 17.16
C THR A 342 27.39 -1.67 15.63
N ALA A 343 26.40 -0.97 15.09
CA ALA A 343 26.31 -0.65 13.68
C ALA A 343 26.69 0.82 13.41
N ARG A 344 27.06 1.12 12.17
CA ARG A 344 27.30 2.48 11.65
C ARG A 344 26.57 2.64 10.33
N TYR A 345 26.33 3.90 9.96
CA TYR A 345 25.76 4.22 8.68
C TYR A 345 26.80 3.95 7.57
N ALA A 346 26.37 3.24 6.53
CA ALA A 346 27.19 2.86 5.40
C ALA A 346 26.45 3.20 4.11
N TRP A 347 27.19 3.68 3.10
CA TRP A 347 26.65 4.05 1.80
C TRP A 347 26.31 2.80 0.98
N PRO A 348 25.02 2.55 0.64
CA PRO A 348 24.62 1.30 0.00
C PRO A 348 24.57 1.36 -1.53
N GLY A 349 25.13 2.42 -2.14
CA GLY A 349 25.14 2.63 -3.59
C GLY A 349 26.18 1.78 -4.34
N HIS A 350 27.04 2.45 -5.11
CA HIS A 350 28.19 1.88 -5.83
C HIS A 350 29.41 1.64 -4.92
N SER A 351 29.18 1.02 -3.76
CA SER A 351 30.21 0.60 -2.81
C SER A 351 30.38 -0.93 -2.81
N SER A 352 31.44 -1.41 -2.17
CA SER A 352 31.60 -2.84 -1.91
C SER A 352 30.48 -3.37 -0.99
N PHE A 353 30.04 -2.59 0.00
CA PHE A 353 28.88 -2.87 0.84
C PHE A 353 27.58 -3.00 0.03
N GLY A 354 27.26 -2.03 -0.83
CA GLY A 354 26.06 -2.09 -1.68
C GLY A 354 26.06 -3.29 -2.61
N THR A 355 27.25 -3.70 -3.07
CA THR A 355 27.41 -4.92 -3.88
C THR A 355 27.13 -6.19 -3.06
N ALA A 356 27.64 -6.25 -1.83
CA ALA A 356 27.34 -7.35 -0.90
C ALA A 356 25.84 -7.44 -0.58
N ILE A 357 25.17 -6.32 -0.28
CA ILE A 357 23.72 -6.28 -0.03
C ILE A 357 22.94 -6.88 -1.20
N ARG A 358 23.24 -6.42 -2.43
CA ARG A 358 22.53 -6.91 -3.62
C ARG A 358 22.74 -8.42 -3.83
N ALA A 359 23.94 -8.93 -3.57
CA ALA A 359 24.21 -10.36 -3.60
C ALA A 359 23.45 -11.14 -2.52
N ASP A 360 23.37 -10.60 -1.31
CA ASP A 360 22.63 -11.21 -0.20
C ASP A 360 21.13 -11.24 -0.47
N LEU A 361 20.54 -10.13 -0.95
CA LEU A 361 19.14 -10.07 -1.34
C LEU A 361 18.83 -11.11 -2.43
N ARG A 362 19.73 -11.30 -3.39
CA ARG A 362 19.58 -12.33 -4.41
C ARG A 362 19.59 -13.74 -3.82
N LYS A 363 20.54 -14.03 -2.93
CA LYS A 363 20.61 -15.34 -2.24
C LYS A 363 19.37 -15.59 -1.39
N LEU A 364 18.90 -14.59 -0.64
CA LEU A 364 17.68 -14.68 0.17
C LEU A 364 16.45 -15.03 -0.69
N TRP A 365 16.30 -14.39 -1.85
CA TRP A 365 15.22 -14.69 -2.80
C TRP A 365 15.27 -16.14 -3.31
N ASP A 366 16.47 -16.65 -3.58
CA ASP A 366 16.69 -17.98 -4.14
C ASP A 366 16.56 -19.10 -3.10
N THR A 367 16.95 -18.82 -1.87
CA THR A 367 16.95 -19.81 -0.78
C THR A 367 15.61 -19.94 -0.09
N PHE A 368 14.88 -18.83 0.10
CA PHE A 368 13.66 -18.83 0.90
C PHE A 368 12.43 -18.46 0.08
N PRO A 369 11.25 -19.08 0.32
CA PRO A 369 10.00 -18.74 -0.37
C PRO A 369 9.34 -17.46 0.19
N ILE A 370 10.11 -16.38 0.35
CA ILE A 370 9.60 -15.07 0.77
C ILE A 370 8.80 -14.40 -0.36
N ALA A 371 7.86 -13.53 0.01
CA ALA A 371 7.07 -12.71 -0.93
C ALA A 371 7.84 -11.46 -1.41
N GLY A 372 8.89 -11.08 -0.69
CA GLY A 372 9.67 -9.89 -1.00
C GLY A 372 10.48 -9.39 0.19
N PHE A 373 10.77 -8.09 0.20
CA PHE A 373 11.66 -7.44 1.16
C PHE A 373 10.99 -6.26 1.88
N ALA A 374 11.19 -6.18 3.19
CA ALA A 374 10.85 -5.03 4.01
C ALA A 374 12.13 -4.19 4.23
N HIS A 375 12.18 -3.03 3.60
CA HIS A 375 13.28 -2.08 3.70
C HIS A 375 12.94 -1.08 4.80
N ASP A 376 13.63 -1.18 5.93
CA ASP A 376 13.46 -0.25 7.04
C ASP A 376 14.28 1.04 6.81
N VAL A 377 13.90 2.11 7.50
CA VAL A 377 14.60 3.39 7.61
C VAL A 377 14.75 4.08 6.26
N THR A 378 13.80 3.92 5.35
CA THR A 378 13.89 4.47 3.98
C THR A 378 13.58 5.96 3.89
N LEU A 379 14.30 6.77 4.68
CA LEU A 379 14.22 8.23 4.74
C LEU A 379 14.52 8.85 3.38
N GLY A 380 15.75 8.61 2.89
CA GLY A 380 16.21 9.01 1.57
C GLY A 380 16.72 10.44 1.47
N ASP A 381 16.86 11.20 2.56
CA ASP A 381 17.27 12.60 2.56
C ASP A 381 18.67 12.87 3.16
N SER A 382 19.31 11.86 3.75
CA SER A 382 20.69 11.96 4.26
C SER A 382 21.68 12.21 3.11
N LYS A 383 22.48 13.27 3.20
CA LYS A 383 23.45 13.65 2.14
C LYS A 383 24.82 12.99 2.37
N TYR A 384 25.27 12.19 1.42
CA TYR A 384 26.59 11.56 1.42
C TYR A 384 27.60 12.41 0.64
N TYR A 385 28.74 12.71 1.26
CA TYR A 385 29.87 13.46 0.68
C TYR A 385 31.15 12.62 0.51
N GLY A 386 31.02 11.29 0.59
CA GLY A 386 32.19 10.40 0.62
C GLY A 386 32.83 10.14 -0.76
N PRO A 387 33.90 9.33 -0.79
CA PRO A 387 34.76 9.19 -1.97
C PRO A 387 34.10 8.50 -3.18
N LEU A 388 32.95 7.84 -2.99
CA LEU A 388 32.28 7.08 -4.04
C LEU A 388 31.35 7.92 -4.94
N LEU A 389 31.22 9.22 -4.70
CA LEU A 389 30.34 10.11 -5.48
C LEU A 389 30.62 10.06 -6.98
N SER A 390 31.87 9.86 -7.41
CA SER A 390 32.20 9.75 -8.83
C SER A 390 31.52 8.56 -9.51
N LYS A 391 31.06 7.55 -8.77
CA LYS A 391 30.36 6.39 -9.32
C LYS A 391 28.83 6.56 -9.33
N GLU A 392 28.30 7.60 -8.69
CA GLU A 392 26.85 7.78 -8.54
C GLU A 392 26.26 8.67 -9.64
N ASN A 393 25.14 8.22 -10.19
CA ASN A 393 24.26 9.03 -11.03
C ASN A 393 23.25 9.79 -10.15
N GLY A 394 22.68 10.88 -10.65
CA GLY A 394 21.72 11.68 -9.89
C GLY A 394 22.31 12.45 -8.70
N LYS A 395 23.65 12.54 -8.61
CA LYS A 395 24.35 13.39 -7.64
C LYS A 395 24.22 14.88 -8.01
N ALA A 396 24.18 15.72 -6.99
CA ALA A 396 24.01 17.17 -7.13
C ALA A 396 25.16 17.90 -6.42
N PHE A 397 25.08 19.23 -6.38
CA PHE A 397 25.96 20.07 -5.58
C PHE A 397 25.12 20.98 -4.66
N ASP A 398 25.70 21.36 -3.52
CA ASP A 398 25.10 22.31 -2.58
C ASP A 398 25.40 23.77 -2.96
N ASP A 399 24.96 24.72 -2.15
CA ASP A 399 25.14 26.15 -2.44
C ASP A 399 26.62 26.60 -2.41
N ASP A 400 27.48 25.84 -1.75
CA ASP A 400 28.93 26.06 -1.72
C ASP A 400 29.65 25.29 -2.85
N GLY A 401 28.90 24.62 -3.74
CA GLY A 401 29.44 23.82 -4.83
C GLY A 401 30.00 22.46 -4.42
N GLN A 402 29.80 22.02 -3.18
CA GLN A 402 30.21 20.69 -2.73
C GLN A 402 29.25 19.62 -3.27
N ILE A 403 29.83 18.57 -3.82
CA ILE A 403 29.06 17.50 -4.49
C ILE A 403 28.56 16.52 -3.42
N TYR A 404 27.32 16.08 -3.56
CA TYR A 404 26.73 15.06 -2.73
C TYR A 404 25.70 14.22 -3.48
N ALA A 405 25.39 13.05 -2.94
CA ALA A 405 24.24 12.26 -3.31
C ALA A 405 23.33 12.10 -2.08
N VAL A 406 22.02 12.24 -2.25
CA VAL A 406 21.08 11.87 -1.18
C VAL A 406 20.95 10.36 -1.12
N GLU A 407 20.77 9.83 0.09
CA GLU A 407 20.55 8.41 0.36
C GLU A 407 19.49 7.81 -0.57
N GLY A 408 18.42 8.55 -0.88
CA GLY A 408 17.34 8.10 -1.76
C GLY A 408 17.80 7.59 -3.12
N VAL A 409 18.92 8.10 -3.66
CA VAL A 409 19.53 7.60 -4.91
C VAL A 409 19.96 6.14 -4.77
N ALA A 410 20.64 5.81 -3.67
CA ALA A 410 21.11 4.46 -3.42
C ALA A 410 19.94 3.52 -3.06
N LEU A 411 18.96 3.99 -2.28
CA LEU A 411 17.79 3.20 -1.92
C LEU A 411 16.94 2.85 -3.14
N ALA A 412 16.65 3.81 -4.01
CA ALA A 412 15.90 3.61 -5.25
C ALA A 412 16.53 2.52 -6.13
N ARG A 413 17.86 2.56 -6.26
CA ARG A 413 18.60 1.54 -6.99
C ARG A 413 18.48 0.14 -6.39
N ASN A 414 18.57 0.02 -5.08
CA ASN A 414 18.46 -1.29 -4.42
C ASN A 414 17.04 -1.85 -4.55
N LEU A 415 16.01 -0.99 -4.49
CA LEU A 415 14.62 -1.36 -4.77
C LEU A 415 14.48 -1.86 -6.22
N ASP A 416 14.95 -1.11 -7.21
CA ASP A 416 14.94 -1.54 -8.63
C ASP A 416 15.69 -2.86 -8.86
N HIS A 417 16.80 -3.07 -8.14
CA HIS A 417 17.56 -4.30 -8.21
C HIS A 417 16.75 -5.51 -7.76
N THR A 418 15.96 -5.39 -6.68
CA THR A 418 15.08 -6.47 -6.24
C THR A 418 14.00 -6.79 -7.27
N HIS A 419 13.41 -5.77 -7.91
CA HIS A 419 12.39 -5.96 -8.95
C HIS A 419 12.93 -6.64 -10.22
N ALA A 420 14.24 -6.59 -10.45
CA ALA A 420 14.91 -7.25 -11.56
C ALA A 420 15.14 -8.76 -11.35
N PHE A 421 14.87 -9.29 -10.16
CA PHE A 421 14.97 -10.73 -9.92
C PHE A 421 13.96 -11.53 -10.77
N PRO A 422 14.30 -12.76 -11.17
CA PRO A 422 13.40 -13.63 -11.88
C PRO A 422 12.20 -13.98 -10.99
N PRO A 423 11.01 -14.15 -11.58
CA PRO A 423 9.84 -14.64 -10.85
C PRO A 423 10.11 -16.05 -10.29
N ARG A 424 9.40 -16.41 -9.24
CA ARG A 424 9.33 -17.78 -8.73
C ARG A 424 8.63 -18.71 -9.74
N PRO A 425 8.76 -20.05 -9.57
CA PRO A 425 8.02 -21.01 -10.40
C PRO A 425 6.50 -20.83 -10.38
N ASP A 426 5.93 -20.27 -9.31
CA ASP A 426 4.50 -19.93 -9.19
C ASP A 426 4.13 -18.59 -9.86
N GLY A 427 5.08 -17.92 -10.51
CA GLY A 427 4.90 -16.63 -11.17
C GLY A 427 5.05 -15.41 -10.26
N ARG A 428 5.18 -15.58 -8.94
CA ARG A 428 5.34 -14.45 -8.01
C ARG A 428 6.65 -13.71 -8.22
N ARG A 429 6.60 -12.39 -8.12
CA ARG A 429 7.77 -11.49 -8.16
C ARG A 429 8.01 -10.86 -6.79
N PRO A 430 9.27 -10.55 -6.43
CA PRO A 430 9.57 -9.92 -5.16
C PRO A 430 8.98 -8.51 -5.12
N ALA A 431 8.19 -8.24 -4.09
CA ALA A 431 7.70 -6.90 -3.80
C ALA A 431 8.49 -6.25 -2.65
N THR A 432 8.43 -4.92 -2.56
CA THR A 432 9.17 -4.14 -1.55
C THR A 432 8.23 -3.28 -0.72
N ILE A 433 8.47 -3.28 0.60
CA ILE A 433 7.73 -2.46 1.57
C ILE A 433 8.71 -1.50 2.24
N THR A 434 8.36 -0.22 2.28
CA THR A 434 9.20 0.86 2.83
C THR A 434 8.49 1.59 3.98
N ASN A 435 9.23 2.13 4.95
CA ASN A 435 8.72 3.05 5.97
C ASN A 435 9.40 4.42 5.90
N GLU A 436 8.83 5.41 6.61
CA GLU A 436 9.46 6.71 6.85
C GLU A 436 9.97 7.47 5.60
N ILE A 437 9.18 7.48 4.52
CA ILE A 437 9.55 8.12 3.25
C ILE A 437 9.68 9.66 3.40
N PHE A 438 10.89 10.21 3.33
CA PHE A 438 11.13 11.66 3.38
C PHE A 438 11.33 12.29 2.00
N THR A 439 11.76 11.52 1.00
CA THR A 439 11.90 11.97 -0.39
C THR A 439 11.03 11.15 -1.34
N TYR A 440 10.83 11.64 -2.57
CA TYR A 440 10.04 10.91 -3.56
C TYR A 440 10.71 9.59 -4.01
N LEU A 441 12.05 9.53 -3.95
CA LEU A 441 12.86 8.45 -4.52
C LEU A 441 12.49 7.06 -3.95
N PRO A 442 12.54 6.79 -2.63
CA PRO A 442 12.20 5.46 -2.13
C PRO A 442 10.77 5.04 -2.49
N MET A 443 9.79 5.94 -2.35
CA MET A 443 8.39 5.59 -2.58
C MET A 443 8.05 5.38 -4.06
N PHE A 444 8.68 6.10 -4.99
CA PHE A 444 8.46 5.86 -6.43
C PHE A 444 8.96 4.46 -6.83
N HIS A 445 10.02 3.96 -6.20
CA HIS A 445 10.61 2.66 -6.49
C HIS A 445 10.11 1.50 -5.60
N ALA A 446 9.34 1.77 -4.54
CA ALA A 446 8.76 0.74 -3.67
C ALA A 446 7.42 0.19 -4.19
N ASP A 447 6.92 -0.93 -3.67
CA ASP A 447 5.56 -1.45 -3.98
C ASP A 447 4.51 -1.08 -2.93
N ALA A 448 4.97 -0.86 -1.70
CA ALA A 448 4.12 -0.42 -0.61
C ALA A 448 4.87 0.47 0.38
N GLY A 449 4.11 1.28 1.11
CA GLY A 449 4.65 2.20 2.09
C GLY A 449 3.97 2.09 3.45
N ILE A 450 4.67 2.51 4.49
CA ILE A 450 4.18 2.54 5.86
C ILE A 450 4.20 3.97 6.37
N HIS A 451 3.06 4.42 6.88
CA HIS A 451 2.96 5.61 7.69
C HIS A 451 3.19 5.24 9.15
N GLU A 452 4.42 5.43 9.62
CA GLU A 452 4.86 4.96 10.93
C GLU A 452 4.40 5.79 12.14
N MET A 453 3.15 6.24 12.09
CA MET A 453 2.47 7.07 13.07
C MET A 453 0.96 6.74 13.08
N PRO A 454 0.23 7.04 14.17
CA PRO A 454 -1.23 7.01 14.13
C PRO A 454 -1.80 8.08 13.19
N PRO A 455 -3.03 7.90 12.67
CA PRO A 455 -3.60 8.79 11.64
C PRO A 455 -3.83 10.24 12.07
N TYR A 456 -3.79 10.52 13.38
CA TYR A 456 -3.94 11.86 13.97
C TYR A 456 -2.61 12.50 14.41
N ASP A 457 -1.50 11.78 14.30
CA ASP A 457 -0.17 12.35 14.49
C ASP A 457 0.38 12.78 13.12
N ARG A 458 1.02 13.95 13.06
CA ARG A 458 1.57 14.52 11.82
C ARG A 458 0.61 14.44 10.62
N VAL A 459 -0.65 14.85 10.84
CA VAL A 459 -1.71 14.83 9.81
C VAL A 459 -1.33 15.63 8.56
N ASP A 460 -0.47 16.64 8.72
CA ASP A 460 0.15 17.43 7.66
C ASP A 460 0.97 16.60 6.65
N LEU A 461 1.38 15.38 7.02
CA LEU A 461 2.19 14.50 6.18
C LEU A 461 1.37 13.45 5.42
N VAL A 462 0.12 13.20 5.81
CA VAL A 462 -0.68 12.10 5.26
C VAL A 462 -0.94 12.28 3.76
N ALA A 463 -1.49 13.43 3.36
CA ALA A 463 -1.82 13.69 1.97
C ALA A 463 -0.55 13.75 1.08
N PRO A 464 0.52 14.48 1.44
CA PRO A 464 1.76 14.49 0.65
C PRO A 464 2.37 13.09 0.45
N ARG A 465 2.44 12.26 1.51
CA ARG A 465 2.94 10.88 1.39
C ARG A 465 2.02 9.99 0.55
N ARG A 466 0.70 10.15 0.67
CA ARG A 466 -0.27 9.42 -0.16
C ARG A 466 -0.13 9.78 -1.64
N LEU A 467 0.11 11.06 -1.96
CA LEU A 467 0.37 11.51 -3.33
C LEU A 467 1.66 10.88 -3.88
N LEU A 468 2.72 10.77 -3.08
CA LEU A 468 3.93 10.05 -3.51
C LEU A 468 3.67 8.55 -3.77
N ALA A 469 2.84 7.92 -2.93
CA ALA A 469 2.53 6.49 -3.04
C ALA A 469 1.55 6.14 -4.17
N GLY A 470 0.68 7.08 -4.59
CA GLY A 470 -0.27 6.86 -5.69
C GLY A 470 -1.24 5.71 -5.43
N GLN A 471 -1.26 4.68 -6.29
CA GLN A 471 -2.12 3.49 -6.18
C GLN A 471 -1.47 2.32 -5.42
N LYS A 472 -0.29 2.53 -4.81
CA LYS A 472 0.43 1.51 -4.02
C LYS A 472 -0.25 1.21 -2.70
N ALA A 473 0.00 0.02 -2.15
CA ALA A 473 -0.49 -0.34 -0.83
C ALA A 473 0.16 0.57 0.24
N TYR A 474 -0.61 0.97 1.25
CA TYR A 474 -0.16 1.90 2.27
C TYR A 474 -0.81 1.61 3.62
N PHE A 475 -0.05 1.74 4.71
CA PHE A 475 -0.48 1.23 6.02
C PHE A 475 -0.32 2.24 7.16
N TRP A 476 -1.29 2.29 8.07
CA TRP A 476 -1.11 2.92 9.38
C TRP A 476 -0.33 1.98 10.29
N TRP A 477 0.70 2.49 10.93
CA TRP A 477 1.61 1.70 11.76
C TRP A 477 1.87 2.44 13.07
N LYS A 478 2.14 1.69 14.15
CA LYS A 478 2.27 2.10 15.58
C LYS A 478 1.07 1.81 16.50
N GLY A 479 -0.16 1.70 16.02
CA GLY A 479 -1.35 1.53 16.89
C GLY A 479 -1.88 2.86 17.43
N PHE A 480 -2.89 2.84 18.31
CA PHE A 480 -3.58 4.08 18.72
C PHE A 480 -2.68 5.07 19.48
N ARG A 481 -1.80 4.66 20.40
CA ARG A 481 -1.10 5.64 21.28
C ARG A 481 -2.07 6.64 21.95
N ALA A 482 -3.24 6.17 22.39
CA ALA A 482 -4.29 7.02 22.94
C ALA A 482 -3.86 7.75 24.23
N ASP A 483 -2.80 7.29 24.89
CA ASP A 483 -2.12 7.91 26.02
C ASP A 483 -1.56 9.29 25.68
N SER A 484 -1.18 9.49 24.41
CA SER A 484 -0.62 10.76 23.94
C SER A 484 -1.65 11.77 23.46
N LEU A 485 -2.92 11.35 23.29
CA LEU A 485 -3.98 12.19 22.73
C LEU A 485 -5.11 12.47 23.72
N ILE A 486 -5.49 11.49 24.54
CA ILE A 486 -6.61 11.58 25.48
C ILE A 486 -6.10 11.95 26.87
N ALA A 487 -6.66 13.02 27.44
CA ALA A 487 -6.40 13.42 28.83
C ALA A 487 -7.21 12.56 29.81
N TRP A 488 -6.89 11.27 29.90
CA TRP A 488 -7.64 10.25 30.65
C TRP A 488 -8.01 10.65 32.07
N GLU A 489 -7.11 11.35 32.77
CA GLU A 489 -7.29 11.77 34.17
C GLU A 489 -8.40 12.82 34.35
N ARG A 490 -8.89 13.42 33.25
CA ARG A 490 -9.93 14.46 33.24
C ARG A 490 -11.28 13.99 32.73
N LEU A 491 -11.39 12.73 32.30
CA LEU A 491 -12.61 12.19 31.71
C LEU A 491 -13.37 11.35 32.71
N ASP A 492 -14.70 11.52 32.74
CA ASP A 492 -15.58 10.51 33.31
C ASP A 492 -15.70 9.28 32.37
N GLU A 493 -16.39 8.23 32.81
CA GLU A 493 -16.55 7.01 32.04
C GLU A 493 -17.24 7.24 30.68
N ALA A 494 -18.29 8.08 30.65
CA ALA A 494 -19.04 8.34 29.43
C ALA A 494 -18.19 9.11 28.42
N GLN A 495 -17.45 10.11 28.88
CA GLN A 495 -16.51 10.88 28.08
C GLN A 495 -15.36 10.01 27.56
N ALA A 496 -14.83 9.10 28.38
CA ALA A 496 -13.80 8.15 27.98
C ALA A 496 -14.31 7.20 26.87
N ARG A 497 -15.54 6.69 26.99
CA ARG A 497 -16.17 5.86 25.94
C ARG A 497 -16.32 6.65 24.64
N VAL A 498 -16.83 7.88 24.69
CA VAL A 498 -16.97 8.74 23.50
C VAL A 498 -15.60 9.01 22.86
N ALA A 499 -14.56 9.26 23.65
CA ALA A 499 -13.22 9.50 23.15
C ALA A 499 -12.65 8.27 22.42
N VAL A 500 -12.78 7.07 22.99
CA VAL A 500 -12.34 5.82 22.34
C VAL A 500 -13.10 5.57 21.05
N THR A 501 -14.43 5.70 21.04
CA THR A 501 -15.23 5.56 19.81
C THR A 501 -14.78 6.56 18.76
N GLY A 502 -14.53 7.82 19.15
CA GLY A 502 -14.04 8.86 18.24
C GLY A 502 -12.68 8.53 17.61
N LEU A 503 -11.78 7.85 18.33
CA LEU A 503 -10.49 7.40 17.76
C LEU A 503 -10.69 6.33 16.68
N VAL A 504 -11.58 5.37 16.93
CA VAL A 504 -11.90 4.30 15.98
C VAL A 504 -12.58 4.89 14.73
N ASP A 505 -13.56 5.76 14.93
CA ASP A 505 -14.25 6.47 13.85
C ASP A 505 -13.23 7.26 12.99
N TYR A 506 -12.35 8.04 13.64
CA TYR A 506 -11.35 8.82 12.91
C TYR A 506 -10.37 7.94 12.13
N LEU A 507 -9.91 6.84 12.71
CA LEU A 507 -9.07 5.85 12.02
C LEU A 507 -9.78 5.32 10.75
N LEU A 508 -11.04 4.90 10.87
CA LEU A 508 -11.81 4.36 9.74
C LEU A 508 -12.05 5.41 8.66
N LEU A 509 -12.44 6.63 9.04
CA LEU A 509 -12.66 7.73 8.10
C LEU A 509 -11.37 8.13 7.38
N MET A 510 -10.23 8.18 8.08
CA MET A 510 -8.93 8.44 7.46
C MET A 510 -8.45 7.29 6.56
N SER A 511 -8.72 6.04 6.96
CA SER A 511 -8.42 4.85 6.16
C SER A 511 -9.21 4.84 4.85
N LEU A 512 -10.50 5.18 4.92
CA LEU A 512 -11.36 5.34 3.75
C LEU A 512 -10.96 6.55 2.90
N ARG A 513 -10.49 7.63 3.53
CA ARG A 513 -10.07 8.85 2.82
C ARG A 513 -8.87 8.62 1.91
N PHE A 514 -7.90 7.85 2.40
CA PHE A 514 -6.61 7.69 1.74
C PHE A 514 -6.32 6.26 1.26
N GLY A 515 -7.28 5.35 1.40
CA GLY A 515 -7.07 3.94 1.04
C GLY A 515 -5.94 3.30 1.83
N ILE A 516 -5.82 3.65 3.11
CA ILE A 516 -4.73 3.20 3.98
C ILE A 516 -5.30 2.14 4.90
N ILE A 517 -4.66 0.97 4.97
CA ILE A 517 -5.13 -0.13 5.81
C ILE A 517 -4.50 -0.01 7.20
N PRO A 518 -5.29 -0.04 8.29
CA PRO A 518 -4.75 -0.16 9.63
C PRO A 518 -3.99 -1.47 9.80
N ALA A 519 -2.76 -1.43 10.31
CA ALA A 519 -2.05 -2.65 10.70
C ALA A 519 -2.78 -3.42 11.81
N VAL A 520 -2.38 -4.68 12.02
CA VAL A 520 -2.99 -5.60 13.01
C VAL A 520 -3.10 -5.03 14.43
N PHE A 521 -2.27 -4.05 14.78
CA PHE A 521 -2.29 -3.41 16.10
C PHE A 521 -3.52 -2.54 16.35
N TYR A 522 -4.27 -2.17 15.30
CA TYR A 522 -5.52 -1.42 15.40
C TYR A 522 -6.75 -2.31 15.43
N SER A 523 -6.67 -3.55 14.90
CA SER A 523 -7.82 -4.46 14.81
C SER A 523 -8.00 -5.30 16.08
N LYS A 524 -6.93 -5.56 16.84
CA LYS A 524 -7.01 -6.28 18.12
C LYS A 524 -7.88 -5.50 19.10
N GLY A 525 -9.09 -6.01 19.36
CA GLY A 525 -10.03 -5.41 20.30
C GLY A 525 -11.10 -4.50 19.70
N TYR A 526 -11.09 -4.25 18.40
CA TYR A 526 -11.97 -3.28 17.76
C TYR A 526 -12.68 -3.91 16.56
N GLN A 527 -13.90 -4.42 16.81
CA GLN A 527 -14.70 -5.13 15.82
C GLN A 527 -14.96 -4.30 14.56
N ASP A 528 -15.27 -3.01 14.70
CA ASP A 528 -15.52 -2.12 13.55
C ASP A 528 -14.32 -2.01 12.61
N VAL A 529 -13.10 -2.02 13.16
CA VAL A 529 -11.85 -2.01 12.36
C VAL A 529 -11.72 -3.32 11.61
N TRP A 530 -11.96 -4.45 12.27
CA TRP A 530 -11.89 -5.78 11.66
C TRP A 530 -12.92 -5.95 10.54
N GLU A 531 -14.18 -5.55 10.76
CA GLU A 531 -15.26 -5.63 9.76
C GLU A 531 -14.99 -4.76 8.53
N ALA A 532 -14.25 -3.65 8.71
CA ALA A 532 -13.86 -2.76 7.62
C ALA A 532 -12.72 -3.30 6.74
N ILE A 533 -11.87 -4.22 7.24
CA ILE A 533 -10.67 -4.70 6.51
C ILE A 533 -10.99 -5.22 5.09
N PRO A 534 -12.01 -6.06 4.85
CA PRO A 534 -12.30 -6.57 3.50
C PRO A 534 -12.61 -5.47 2.49
N LEU A 535 -13.37 -4.46 2.93
CA LEU A 535 -13.69 -3.29 2.13
C LEU A 535 -12.44 -2.44 1.87
N LEU A 536 -11.63 -2.17 2.91
CA LEU A 536 -10.39 -1.41 2.76
C LEU A 536 -9.40 -2.12 1.83
N GLN A 537 -9.33 -3.45 1.89
CA GLN A 537 -8.53 -4.27 0.96
C GLN A 537 -9.06 -4.16 -0.47
N GLU A 538 -10.38 -4.18 -0.68
CA GLU A 538 -10.97 -3.95 -2.00
C GLU A 538 -10.60 -2.57 -2.56
N LEU A 539 -10.74 -1.52 -1.75
CA LEU A 539 -10.39 -0.14 -2.12
C LEU A 539 -8.88 -0.02 -2.44
N GLN A 540 -8.03 -0.65 -1.64
CA GLN A 540 -6.59 -0.64 -1.85
C GLN A 540 -6.20 -1.39 -3.14
N LYS A 541 -6.83 -2.55 -3.42
CA LYS A 541 -6.65 -3.28 -4.69
C LYS A 541 -7.16 -2.50 -5.91
N ALA A 542 -8.25 -1.74 -5.76
CA ALA A 542 -8.73 -0.85 -6.80
C ALA A 542 -7.72 0.29 -7.07
N GLY A 543 -6.94 0.67 -6.07
CA GLY A 543 -5.88 1.66 -6.15
C GLY A 543 -6.41 3.06 -5.87
N TRP A 544 -5.88 3.70 -4.83
CA TRP A 544 -6.20 5.08 -4.49
C TRP A 544 -5.78 6.03 -5.60
N ARG A 545 -6.60 7.03 -5.90
CA ARG A 545 -6.31 8.05 -6.89
C ARG A 545 -6.63 9.43 -6.35
N ALA A 546 -5.98 10.44 -6.91
CA ALA A 546 -6.28 11.82 -6.55
C ALA A 546 -7.77 12.11 -6.85
N ALA A 547 -8.49 12.68 -5.89
CA ALA A 547 -9.93 12.92 -5.94
C ALA A 547 -10.37 14.06 -6.88
N SER A 548 -9.61 14.31 -7.95
CA SER A 548 -10.00 15.21 -9.05
C SER A 548 -11.34 14.80 -9.63
N TYR A 549 -12.05 15.75 -10.25
CA TYR A 549 -13.28 15.53 -11.02
C TYR A 549 -14.55 15.24 -10.20
N VAL A 550 -14.48 15.35 -8.87
CA VAL A 550 -15.65 15.26 -7.99
C VAL A 550 -15.81 16.57 -7.24
N THR A 551 -16.93 17.25 -7.44
CA THR A 551 -17.28 18.47 -6.71
C THR A 551 -18.48 18.21 -5.82
N VAL A 552 -18.51 18.88 -4.66
CA VAL A 552 -19.62 18.80 -3.71
C VAL A 552 -20.15 20.22 -3.49
N GLU A 553 -21.46 20.37 -3.59
CA GLU A 553 -22.14 21.65 -3.47
C GLU A 553 -21.80 22.37 -2.16
N GLY A 554 -21.44 23.66 -2.20
CA GLY A 554 -21.08 24.40 -0.97
C GLY A 554 -19.78 23.95 -0.28
N VAL A 555 -18.98 23.06 -0.89
CA VAL A 555 -17.66 22.65 -0.36
C VAL A 555 -16.55 23.19 -1.25
N ALA A 556 -15.87 24.24 -0.77
CA ALA A 556 -14.76 24.87 -1.49
C ALA A 556 -13.43 24.11 -1.29
N THR A 557 -13.09 23.27 -2.27
CA THR A 557 -11.88 22.44 -2.29
C THR A 557 -10.69 23.06 -2.99
N GLN A 558 -10.88 24.12 -3.79
CA GLN A 558 -9.82 24.78 -4.59
C GLN A 558 -8.57 25.05 -3.75
N GLY A 559 -7.40 24.62 -4.22
CA GLY A 559 -6.12 24.76 -3.50
C GLY A 559 -6.02 23.99 -2.17
N ARG A 560 -7.05 23.28 -1.69
CA ARG A 560 -6.99 22.49 -0.44
C ARG A 560 -7.81 21.19 -0.47
N PRO A 561 -7.73 20.37 -1.53
CA PRO A 561 -8.60 19.20 -1.69
C PRO A 561 -8.49 18.18 -0.55
N TYR A 562 -7.37 18.20 0.20
CA TYR A 562 -7.13 17.32 1.35
C TYR A 562 -7.09 18.02 2.70
N ALA A 563 -7.60 19.25 2.83
CA ALA A 563 -7.68 19.92 4.13
C ALA A 563 -8.55 19.13 5.11
N GLN A 564 -8.11 19.08 6.37
CA GLN A 564 -8.84 18.42 7.46
C GLN A 564 -10.13 19.18 7.83
N THR A 565 -10.15 20.50 7.63
CA THR A 565 -11.26 21.39 7.95
C THR A 565 -12.42 21.32 6.96
N LEU A 566 -12.32 20.53 5.89
CA LEU A 566 -13.42 20.37 4.94
C LEU A 566 -14.60 19.65 5.59
N PRO A 567 -15.85 20.10 5.37
CA PRO A 567 -17.05 19.45 5.90
C PRO A 567 -17.32 18.09 5.26
N VAL A 568 -16.77 17.86 4.06
CA VAL A 568 -16.85 16.58 3.34
C VAL A 568 -15.47 16.23 2.80
N TRP A 569 -15.03 15.01 3.07
CA TRP A 569 -13.86 14.39 2.47
C TRP A 569 -14.29 13.50 1.31
N VAL A 570 -13.57 13.61 0.20
CA VAL A 570 -13.85 12.88 -1.03
C VAL A 570 -12.62 12.05 -1.41
N SER A 571 -12.85 10.80 -1.81
CA SER A 571 -11.80 9.85 -2.18
C SER A 571 -12.21 9.04 -3.39
N ARG A 572 -11.23 8.66 -4.20
CA ARG A 572 -11.45 7.96 -5.46
C ARG A 572 -10.55 6.74 -5.54
N PHE A 573 -11.13 5.65 -6.04
CA PHE A 573 -10.45 4.38 -6.18
C PHE A 573 -10.75 3.77 -7.56
N GLY A 574 -9.75 3.13 -8.15
CA GLY A 574 -9.90 2.47 -9.45
C GLY A 574 -10.23 3.43 -10.61
N SER A 575 -10.55 2.84 -11.74
CA SER A 575 -10.97 3.53 -12.96
C SER A 575 -11.87 2.62 -13.79
N GLY A 576 -12.61 3.19 -14.76
CA GLY A 576 -13.50 2.42 -15.63
C GLY A 576 -14.54 1.63 -14.83
N ALA A 577 -14.66 0.33 -15.09
CA ALA A 577 -15.63 -0.56 -14.44
C ALA A 577 -15.41 -0.77 -12.93
N LYS A 578 -14.17 -0.61 -12.44
CA LYS A 578 -13.80 -0.81 -11.01
C LYS A 578 -13.81 0.49 -10.20
N SER A 579 -14.46 1.53 -10.73
CA SER A 579 -14.47 2.84 -10.11
C SER A 579 -15.30 2.87 -8.84
N MET A 580 -14.72 3.40 -7.75
CA MET A 580 -15.40 3.65 -6.50
C MET A 580 -15.12 5.06 -5.99
N ILE A 581 -16.08 5.65 -5.29
CA ILE A 581 -15.99 7.00 -4.71
C ILE A 581 -16.46 6.91 -3.26
N VAL A 582 -15.71 7.53 -2.36
CA VAL A 582 -16.07 7.58 -0.93
C VAL A 582 -16.29 9.03 -0.51
N PHE A 583 -17.41 9.27 0.16
CA PHE A 583 -17.73 10.53 0.83
C PHE A 583 -17.80 10.28 2.34
N SER A 584 -17.13 11.12 3.11
CA SER A 584 -17.18 11.08 4.58
C SER A 584 -17.30 12.49 5.16
N ALA A 585 -18.08 12.63 6.23
CA ALA A 585 -18.16 13.86 7.01
C ALA A 585 -17.38 13.67 8.31
N PRO A 586 -16.28 14.40 8.53
CA PRO A 586 -15.48 14.27 9.76
C PRO A 586 -16.15 14.91 10.98
N GLN A 587 -17.11 15.82 10.76
CA GLN A 587 -17.85 16.47 11.82
C GLN A 587 -19.13 15.70 12.16
N SER A 588 -19.54 15.76 13.43
CA SER A 588 -20.79 15.15 13.89
C SER A 588 -22.03 15.83 13.31
N SER A 589 -21.97 17.09 12.90
CA SER A 589 -23.11 17.74 12.22
C SER A 589 -23.52 17.04 10.91
N GLY A 590 -22.67 16.19 10.33
CA GLY A 590 -22.92 15.52 9.06
C GLY A 590 -22.94 16.51 7.88
N TYR A 591 -23.50 16.08 6.75
CA TYR A 591 -23.64 16.92 5.56
C TYR A 591 -24.79 16.43 4.67
N SER A 592 -25.49 17.35 3.99
CA SER A 592 -26.47 17.02 2.94
C SER A 592 -26.34 17.99 1.77
N GLY A 593 -26.32 17.46 0.54
CA GLY A 593 -26.17 18.26 -0.67
C GLY A 593 -26.04 17.39 -1.92
N LYS A 594 -25.50 17.94 -3.02
CA LYS A 594 -25.25 17.19 -4.25
C LYS A 594 -23.76 17.04 -4.52
N ALA A 595 -23.38 15.87 -5.03
CA ALA A 595 -22.06 15.62 -5.61
C ALA A 595 -22.17 15.53 -7.14
N THR A 596 -21.29 16.20 -7.84
CA THR A 596 -21.14 16.10 -9.30
C THR A 596 -19.84 15.39 -9.64
N ILE A 597 -19.93 14.30 -10.37
CA ILE A 597 -18.81 13.46 -10.81
C ILE A 597 -18.63 13.68 -12.31
N ARG A 598 -17.48 14.19 -12.78
CA ARG A 598 -17.19 14.33 -14.22
C ARG A 598 -16.70 13.00 -14.80
N THR A 599 -17.66 12.11 -15.06
CA THR A 599 -17.45 10.71 -15.41
C THR A 599 -16.62 10.49 -16.69
N ALA A 600 -16.73 11.36 -17.70
CA ALA A 600 -15.88 11.26 -18.90
C ALA A 600 -14.39 11.50 -18.60
N ARG A 601 -14.07 12.46 -17.73
CA ARG A 601 -12.69 12.76 -17.30
C ARG A 601 -12.11 11.67 -16.39
N PHE A 602 -13.00 10.84 -15.85
CA PHE A 602 -12.70 9.71 -14.98
C PHE A 602 -12.55 8.36 -15.73
N ASP A 603 -12.42 8.36 -17.06
CA ASP A 603 -12.44 7.14 -17.93
C ASP A 603 -13.65 6.25 -17.68
N ALA A 604 -14.76 6.85 -17.26
CA ALA A 604 -15.98 6.14 -16.92
C ALA A 604 -17.21 6.87 -17.50
N PRO A 605 -17.19 7.33 -18.76
CA PRO A 605 -18.30 8.10 -19.34
C PRO A 605 -19.63 7.38 -19.12
N GLY A 606 -20.67 8.12 -18.74
CA GLY A 606 -21.99 7.55 -18.45
C GLY A 606 -22.08 6.70 -17.18
N ALA A 607 -21.11 6.76 -16.25
CA ALA A 607 -21.13 5.89 -15.08
C ALA A 607 -22.36 6.06 -14.19
N ILE A 608 -22.98 4.94 -13.85
CA ILE A 608 -24.10 4.84 -12.90
C ILE A 608 -23.56 4.23 -11.61
N TYR A 609 -23.90 4.82 -10.47
CA TYR A 609 -23.40 4.40 -9.16
C TYR A 609 -24.51 3.88 -8.23
N ALA A 610 -24.14 2.95 -7.36
CA ALA A 610 -24.96 2.47 -6.26
C ALA A 610 -24.18 2.57 -4.93
N ALA A 611 -24.87 2.78 -3.82
CA ALA A 611 -24.28 2.72 -2.50
C ALA A 611 -24.03 1.26 -2.10
N ILE A 612 -22.85 0.94 -1.56
CA ILE A 612 -22.51 -0.46 -1.22
C ILE A 612 -23.30 -0.99 -0.01
N ASP A 613 -23.81 -0.10 0.83
CA ASP A 613 -24.65 -0.41 2.00
C ASP A 613 -26.12 -0.66 1.60
N GLY A 614 -26.44 -0.50 0.31
CA GLY A 614 -27.77 -0.66 -0.24
C GLY A 614 -28.70 0.54 -0.09
N THR A 615 -28.20 1.69 0.40
CA THR A 615 -28.96 2.94 0.42
C THR A 615 -29.38 3.30 -1.03
N PRO A 616 -30.69 3.51 -1.30
CA PRO A 616 -31.15 3.93 -2.62
C PRO A 616 -30.60 5.30 -3.00
N LEU A 617 -30.05 5.43 -4.21
CA LEU A 617 -29.48 6.67 -4.73
C LEU A 617 -30.18 7.15 -5.99
N THR A 618 -30.45 8.45 -6.06
CA THR A 618 -30.85 9.10 -7.31
C THR A 618 -29.60 9.51 -8.08
N ASN A 619 -29.43 8.97 -9.29
CA ASN A 619 -28.39 9.33 -10.24
C ASN A 619 -29.01 10.13 -11.39
N THR A 620 -28.51 11.33 -11.67
CA THR A 620 -28.77 12.03 -12.93
C THR A 620 -27.52 11.93 -13.79
N VAL A 621 -27.61 11.21 -14.91
CA VAL A 621 -26.46 10.70 -15.68
C VAL A 621 -26.50 11.23 -17.10
N THR A 622 -25.37 11.79 -17.54
CA THR A 622 -25.05 12.08 -18.94
C THR A 622 -23.78 11.31 -19.34
N GLN A 623 -23.33 11.41 -20.60
CA GLN A 623 -22.03 10.87 -20.99
C GLN A 623 -20.85 11.50 -20.22
N ASN A 624 -20.99 12.75 -19.79
CA ASN A 624 -19.89 13.52 -19.21
C ASN A 624 -19.93 13.61 -17.69
N THR A 625 -21.13 13.53 -17.10
CA THR A 625 -21.35 13.79 -15.68
C THR A 625 -22.36 12.84 -15.06
N THR A 626 -22.19 12.58 -13.77
CA THR A 626 -23.19 11.95 -12.92
C THR A 626 -23.38 12.78 -11.66
N VAL A 627 -24.61 13.18 -11.38
CA VAL A 627 -25.00 13.96 -10.20
C VAL A 627 -25.76 13.06 -9.24
N ILE A 628 -25.38 13.09 -7.96
CA ILE A 628 -25.96 12.25 -6.90
C ILE A 628 -26.28 13.12 -5.69
N ALA A 629 -27.46 12.93 -5.10
CA ALA A 629 -27.78 13.49 -3.79
C ALA A 629 -27.02 12.71 -2.71
N ILE A 630 -26.23 13.42 -1.90
CA ILE A 630 -25.48 12.85 -0.79
C ILE A 630 -26.08 13.28 0.54
N ARG A 631 -26.21 12.32 1.45
CA ARG A 631 -26.58 12.54 2.85
C ARG A 631 -25.61 11.74 3.71
N LEU A 632 -24.78 12.46 4.46
CA LEU A 632 -23.79 11.91 5.36
C LEU A 632 -24.29 12.17 6.78
N SER A 633 -24.72 11.11 7.47
CA SER A 633 -25.05 11.17 8.89
C SER A 633 -23.79 11.04 9.75
N GLU A 634 -23.90 11.33 11.04
CA GLU A 634 -22.82 11.12 12.01
C GLU A 634 -22.08 9.81 11.78
N ARG A 635 -20.78 9.91 11.48
CA ARG A 635 -19.80 8.81 11.48
C ARG A 635 -20.02 7.74 10.41
N ARG A 636 -20.99 7.88 9.50
CA ARG A 636 -21.24 6.90 8.42
C ARG A 636 -20.80 7.42 7.06
N PRO A 637 -19.76 6.83 6.44
CA PRO A 637 -19.34 7.19 5.09
C PRO A 637 -20.34 6.67 4.05
N LEU A 638 -20.50 7.39 2.95
CA LEU A 638 -21.21 6.92 1.76
C LEU A 638 -20.18 6.41 0.77
N ILE A 639 -20.28 5.13 0.40
CA ILE A 639 -19.34 4.49 -0.53
C ILE A 639 -20.11 4.06 -1.78
N LEU A 640 -19.70 4.64 -2.90
CA LEU A 640 -20.30 4.45 -4.20
C LEU A 640 -19.48 3.47 -5.03
N ARG A 641 -20.15 2.50 -5.65
CA ARG A 641 -19.57 1.59 -6.64
C ARG A 641 -20.21 1.83 -8.00
N LYS A 642 -19.40 1.88 -9.07
CA LYS A 642 -19.94 1.87 -10.44
C LYS A 642 -20.58 0.52 -10.72
N VAL A 643 -21.85 0.53 -11.16
CA VAL A 643 -22.64 -0.69 -11.43
C VAL A 643 -23.09 -0.80 -12.88
N GLY A 644 -23.08 0.31 -13.62
CA GLY A 644 -23.46 0.34 -15.02
C GLY A 644 -22.91 1.56 -15.74
N THR A 645 -23.15 1.60 -17.04
CA THR A 645 -22.79 2.70 -17.93
C THR A 645 -23.98 3.02 -18.83
N LEU A 646 -24.47 4.27 -18.77
CA LEU A 646 -25.38 4.81 -19.76
C LEU A 646 -24.61 5.01 -21.06
N THR A 647 -25.07 4.41 -22.16
CA THR A 647 -24.32 4.42 -23.44
C THR A 647 -24.65 5.60 -24.36
N ALA A 648 -25.80 6.25 -24.17
CA ALA A 648 -26.19 7.46 -24.88
C ALA A 648 -27.28 8.23 -24.12
N GLY A 649 -27.39 9.53 -24.38
CA GLY A 649 -28.45 10.40 -23.85
C GLY A 649 -28.26 10.82 -22.38
N GLU A 650 -29.37 11.23 -21.77
CA GLU A 650 -29.48 11.60 -20.37
C GLU A 650 -30.54 10.73 -19.68
N ALA A 651 -30.27 10.32 -18.44
CA ALA A 651 -31.21 9.53 -17.65
C ALA A 651 -31.20 9.93 -16.17
N SER A 652 -32.37 9.90 -15.54
CA SER A 652 -32.51 10.00 -14.08
C SER A 652 -32.99 8.67 -13.52
N LEU A 653 -32.17 8.03 -12.70
CA LEU A 653 -32.36 6.67 -12.21
C LEU A 653 -32.30 6.64 -10.68
N ARG A 654 -33.25 5.96 -10.05
CA ARG A 654 -33.06 5.46 -8.68
C ARG A 654 -32.37 4.10 -8.74
N VAL A 655 -31.23 3.97 -8.08
CA VAL A 655 -30.38 2.79 -8.11
C VAL A 655 -30.19 2.27 -6.69
N THR A 656 -30.42 0.98 -6.50
CA THR A 656 -30.27 0.29 -5.22
C THR A 656 -29.44 -0.97 -5.41
N LEU A 657 -28.53 -1.24 -4.47
CA LEU A 657 -27.77 -2.48 -4.40
C LEU A 657 -28.32 -3.33 -3.26
N THR A 658 -28.90 -4.49 -3.55
CA THR A 658 -29.47 -5.37 -2.52
C THR A 658 -28.67 -6.67 -2.48
N PRO A 659 -28.07 -7.04 -1.33
CA PRO A 659 -27.52 -8.39 -1.19
C PRO A 659 -28.67 -9.41 -1.24
N GLU A 660 -28.54 -10.50 -1.99
CA GLU A 660 -29.56 -11.57 -1.99
C GLU A 660 -29.66 -12.24 -0.61
N GLN A 661 -28.51 -12.37 0.06
CA GLN A 661 -28.30 -12.74 1.47
C GLN A 661 -26.98 -12.12 1.99
N PRO A 662 -26.77 -11.97 3.32
CA PRO A 662 -25.48 -11.54 3.86
C PRO A 662 -24.33 -12.41 3.33
N GLY A 663 -23.36 -11.79 2.63
CA GLY A 663 -22.18 -12.49 2.08
C GLY A 663 -22.35 -13.16 0.71
N THR A 664 -23.42 -12.89 -0.03
CA THR A 664 -23.73 -13.52 -1.35
C THR A 664 -23.82 -12.52 -2.51
N ALA A 665 -24.33 -12.97 -3.66
CA ALA A 665 -24.56 -12.18 -4.87
C ALA A 665 -25.28 -10.86 -4.56
N GLN A 666 -24.94 -9.81 -5.31
CA GLN A 666 -25.61 -8.52 -5.19
C GLN A 666 -26.52 -8.29 -6.39
N VAL A 667 -27.75 -7.85 -6.12
CA VAL A 667 -28.71 -7.43 -7.15
C VAL A 667 -28.67 -5.92 -7.26
N VAL A 668 -28.38 -5.42 -8.45
CA VAL A 668 -28.51 -3.99 -8.75
C VAL A 668 -29.89 -3.78 -9.36
N THR A 669 -30.68 -2.91 -8.75
CA THR A 669 -31.99 -2.48 -9.27
C THR A 669 -31.90 -1.06 -9.81
N TYR A 670 -32.33 -0.87 -11.06
CA TYR A 670 -32.44 0.44 -11.72
C TYR A 670 -33.92 0.76 -11.94
N THR A 671 -34.36 1.90 -11.40
CA THR A 671 -35.73 2.39 -11.53
C THR A 671 -35.70 3.76 -12.21
N PRO A 672 -36.17 3.89 -13.46
CA PRO A 672 -36.25 5.18 -14.14
C PRO A 672 -37.17 6.15 -13.39
N LEU A 673 -36.80 7.43 -13.34
CA LEU A 673 -37.62 8.51 -12.80
C LEU A 673 -38.31 9.29 -13.93
N ASN A 674 -39.41 9.98 -13.62
CA ASN A 674 -40.22 10.71 -14.59
C ASN A 674 -39.36 11.63 -15.50
N GLY A 675 -39.59 11.58 -16.82
CA GLY A 675 -38.83 12.35 -17.82
C GLY A 675 -37.60 11.64 -18.40
N THR A 676 -37.29 10.42 -17.96
CA THR A 676 -36.21 9.60 -18.55
C THR A 676 -36.65 9.02 -19.90
N ALA A 677 -35.77 9.05 -20.92
CA ALA A 677 -36.04 8.52 -22.25
C ALA A 677 -36.58 7.07 -22.22
N ASN A 678 -37.50 6.76 -23.15
CA ASN A 678 -38.25 5.50 -23.16
C ASN A 678 -37.37 4.24 -23.33
N GLU A 679 -36.11 4.36 -23.74
CA GLU A 679 -35.18 3.24 -23.96
C GLU A 679 -33.88 3.45 -23.17
N LEU A 680 -33.63 2.61 -22.16
CA LEU A 680 -32.37 2.61 -21.41
C LEU A 680 -31.42 1.56 -21.98
N ARG A 681 -30.25 2.01 -22.44
CA ARG A 681 -29.14 1.15 -22.88
C ARG A 681 -28.01 1.18 -21.86
N ILE A 682 -28.04 0.21 -20.95
CA ILE A 682 -27.06 0.07 -19.87
C ILE A 682 -26.07 -1.02 -20.24
N LEU A 683 -24.78 -0.68 -20.27
CA LEU A 683 -23.71 -1.66 -20.28
C LEU A 683 -23.29 -1.93 -18.83
N TYR A 684 -23.45 -3.16 -18.38
CA TYR A 684 -23.10 -3.50 -17.01
C TYR A 684 -21.58 -3.56 -16.80
N SER A 685 -21.15 -3.64 -15.53
CA SER A 685 -19.73 -3.72 -15.15
C SER A 685 -18.94 -4.89 -15.76
N ASP A 686 -19.62 -5.94 -16.24
CA ASP A 686 -19.02 -7.10 -16.93
C ASP A 686 -19.06 -6.99 -18.48
N GLY A 687 -19.47 -5.84 -19.02
CA GLY A 687 -19.51 -5.58 -20.46
C GLY A 687 -20.77 -6.05 -21.18
N ARG A 688 -21.73 -6.70 -20.51
CA ARG A 688 -22.97 -7.16 -21.15
C ARG A 688 -23.97 -6.01 -21.35
N PRO A 689 -24.43 -5.74 -22.58
CA PRO A 689 -25.44 -4.72 -22.83
C PRO A 689 -26.84 -5.24 -22.45
N VAL A 690 -27.65 -4.38 -21.83
CA VAL A 690 -29.10 -4.59 -21.71
C VAL A 690 -29.83 -3.35 -22.19
N THR A 691 -30.78 -3.57 -23.08
CA THR A 691 -31.68 -2.57 -23.62
C THR A 691 -33.07 -2.88 -23.09
N ARG A 692 -33.73 -1.94 -22.42
CA ARG A 692 -35.13 -2.13 -21.99
C ARG A 692 -35.92 -0.84 -22.13
N SER A 693 -37.14 -0.99 -22.65
CA SER A 693 -38.10 0.09 -22.79
C SER A 693 -39.04 0.13 -21.58
N GLY A 694 -38.88 1.11 -20.69
CA GLY A 694 -39.72 1.28 -19.48
C GLY A 694 -39.61 0.19 -18.40
N GLY A 695 -39.67 0.59 -17.12
CA GLY A 695 -39.80 -0.30 -15.96
C GLY A 695 -38.51 -0.61 -15.17
N ARG A 696 -38.66 -1.34 -14.06
CA ARG A 696 -37.59 -1.79 -13.14
C ARG A 696 -36.67 -2.80 -13.83
N LEU A 697 -35.35 -2.57 -13.81
CA LEU A 697 -34.34 -3.46 -14.37
C LEU A 697 -33.46 -4.03 -13.25
N GLU A 698 -33.27 -5.34 -13.24
CA GLU A 698 -32.48 -6.04 -12.22
C GLU A 698 -31.30 -6.75 -12.86
N LYS A 699 -30.13 -6.63 -12.24
CA LYS A 699 -28.96 -7.45 -12.55
C LYS A 699 -28.48 -8.20 -11.33
N ARG A 700 -28.36 -9.52 -11.46
CA ARG A 700 -27.53 -10.34 -10.58
C ARG A 700 -26.05 -10.15 -10.92
N ILE A 701 -25.27 -9.65 -9.97
CA ILE A 701 -23.82 -9.72 -10.00
C ILE A 701 -23.44 -11.06 -9.36
N PRO A 702 -22.89 -12.02 -10.10
CA PRO A 702 -22.50 -13.31 -9.52
C PRO A 702 -21.50 -13.08 -8.39
N PRO A 703 -21.59 -13.86 -7.29
CA PRO A 703 -20.55 -13.83 -6.28
C PRO A 703 -19.24 -14.31 -6.92
N ALA A 704 -18.11 -13.82 -6.43
CA ALA A 704 -16.79 -14.25 -6.91
C ALA A 704 -16.53 -15.76 -6.68
N PHE A 705 -17.41 -16.47 -5.97
CA PHE A 705 -17.34 -17.91 -5.72
C PHE A 705 -18.71 -18.44 -5.25
N VAL A 706 -19.01 -19.71 -5.54
CA VAL A 706 -20.23 -20.41 -5.10
C VAL A 706 -19.92 -21.26 -3.87
N PHE A 707 -20.30 -20.78 -2.68
CA PHE A 707 -20.29 -21.55 -1.44
C PHE A 707 -21.69 -22.14 -1.22
N LEU A 708 -21.81 -23.47 -1.24
CA LEU A 708 -23.07 -24.20 -1.04
C LEU A 708 -23.06 -24.95 0.31
N PRO A 709 -23.12 -24.24 1.44
CA PRO A 709 -23.93 -24.77 2.53
C PRO A 709 -24.80 -23.73 3.25
N ASN A 710 -25.90 -24.23 3.79
CA ASN A 710 -26.82 -23.56 4.69
C ASN A 710 -26.09 -23.05 5.96
N ARG A 711 -25.99 -21.73 6.13
CA ARG A 711 -25.50 -20.99 7.32
C ARG A 711 -26.03 -21.53 8.66
N GLU A 712 -27.25 -22.04 8.70
CA GLU A 712 -27.88 -22.60 9.90
C GLU A 712 -27.27 -23.92 10.37
N GLU A 713 -26.61 -24.69 9.50
CA GLU A 713 -25.98 -25.95 9.89
C GLU A 713 -24.69 -25.73 10.69
N PHE A 714 -23.90 -24.72 10.33
CA PHE A 714 -22.67 -24.35 11.04
C PHE A 714 -22.95 -23.70 12.39
N ALA A 715 -24.05 -22.92 12.50
CA ALA A 715 -24.48 -22.32 13.77
C ALA A 715 -24.74 -23.36 14.88
N LYS A 716 -24.92 -24.62 14.51
CA LYS A 716 -25.18 -25.73 15.42
C LYS A 716 -23.90 -26.48 15.83
N VAL A 717 -22.71 -26.08 15.40
CA VAL A 717 -21.43 -26.70 15.84
C VAL A 717 -21.11 -26.23 17.25
N ARG A 718 -20.83 -27.17 18.17
CA ARG A 718 -20.50 -26.89 19.57
C ARG A 718 -19.19 -27.57 19.93
N PHE A 719 -18.15 -26.78 20.18
CA PHE A 719 -16.87 -27.31 20.68
C PHE A 719 -17.00 -27.49 22.21
N GLY A 720 -16.88 -28.72 22.72
CA GLY A 720 -17.02 -29.03 24.16
C GLY A 720 -15.70 -28.93 24.96
N MET A 721 -15.78 -28.67 26.28
CA MET A 721 -14.63 -28.58 27.20
C MET A 721 -14.16 -29.95 27.74
N GLY A 722 -12.87 -30.09 28.03
CA GLY A 722 -12.33 -31.23 28.79
C GLY A 722 -12.56 -32.58 28.11
N SER A 723 -13.11 -33.57 28.85
CA SER A 723 -13.48 -34.90 28.35
C SER A 723 -14.80 -34.92 27.57
N ALA A 724 -15.61 -33.86 27.66
CA ALA A 724 -16.88 -33.71 26.93
C ALA A 724 -16.68 -33.16 25.51
N ARG A 725 -15.58 -33.53 24.83
CA ARG A 725 -15.27 -33.06 23.47
C ARG A 725 -16.37 -33.54 22.51
N ARG A 726 -17.28 -32.64 22.17
CA ARG A 726 -18.37 -32.86 21.22
C ARG A 726 -17.91 -32.91 19.76
N CYS A 727 -16.63 -32.64 19.50
CA CYS A 727 -16.03 -32.63 18.18
C CYS A 727 -14.82 -33.58 18.10
N ALA A 728 -14.60 -34.19 16.94
CA ALA A 728 -13.40 -34.94 16.60
C ALA A 728 -12.93 -34.65 15.16
N ILE A 729 -11.64 -34.82 14.89
CA ILE A 729 -11.09 -34.78 13.53
C ILE A 729 -10.98 -36.21 13.03
N VAL A 730 -11.62 -36.53 11.91
CA VAL A 730 -11.57 -37.84 11.28
C VAL A 730 -10.66 -37.76 10.06
N VAL A 731 -9.60 -38.56 10.07
CA VAL A 731 -8.64 -38.64 8.96
C VAL A 731 -8.21 -40.09 8.79
N ALA A 732 -8.19 -40.57 7.55
CA ALA A 732 -7.68 -41.91 7.24
C ALA A 732 -6.16 -41.95 7.34
N GLU A 733 -5.56 -43.12 7.55
CA GLU A 733 -4.11 -43.22 7.76
C GLU A 733 -3.31 -42.67 6.56
N LYS A 734 -3.79 -42.91 5.33
CA LYS A 734 -3.13 -42.39 4.11
C LYS A 734 -3.27 -40.88 3.94
N ASP A 735 -4.31 -40.28 4.51
CA ASP A 735 -4.59 -38.85 4.41
C ASP A 735 -3.86 -38.02 5.49
N ARG A 736 -3.29 -38.66 6.53
CA ARG A 736 -2.67 -37.97 7.68
C ARG A 736 -1.52 -37.04 7.30
N VAL A 737 -0.64 -37.48 6.40
CA VAL A 737 0.50 -36.67 5.95
C VAL A 737 0.03 -35.52 5.08
N THR A 738 -0.93 -35.77 4.18
CA THR A 738 -1.46 -34.75 3.26
C THR A 738 -2.34 -33.72 3.93
N CYS A 739 -2.92 -34.03 5.10
CA CYS A 739 -3.81 -33.15 5.86
C CYS A 739 -3.20 -32.65 7.18
N ALA A 740 -1.88 -32.82 7.39
CA ALA A 740 -1.23 -32.53 8.67
C ALA A 740 -1.44 -31.08 9.13
N GLU A 741 -1.49 -30.14 8.19
CA GLU A 741 -1.71 -28.73 8.50
C GLU A 741 -3.17 -28.38 8.77
N GLU A 742 -4.12 -28.96 8.03
CA GLU A 742 -5.55 -28.80 8.29
C GLU A 742 -5.94 -29.37 9.65
N ILE A 743 -5.36 -30.52 10.01
CA ILE A 743 -5.48 -31.11 11.35
C ILE A 743 -4.96 -30.13 12.39
N LEU A 744 -3.79 -29.55 12.15
CA LEU A 744 -3.16 -28.59 13.05
C LEU A 744 -4.03 -27.32 13.20
N HIS A 745 -4.56 -26.77 12.10
CA HIS A 745 -5.42 -25.58 12.13
C HIS A 745 -6.71 -25.81 12.91
N LEU A 746 -7.43 -26.92 12.67
CA LEU A 746 -8.63 -27.26 13.43
C LEU A 746 -8.32 -27.50 14.91
N THR A 747 -7.18 -28.12 15.20
CA THR A 747 -6.72 -28.34 16.58
C THR A 747 -6.42 -27.01 17.26
N ASN A 748 -5.67 -26.11 16.60
CA ASN A 748 -5.35 -24.78 17.13
C ASN A 748 -6.60 -23.94 17.35
N TYR A 749 -7.55 -23.97 16.40
CA TYR A 749 -8.85 -23.30 16.54
C TYR A 749 -9.57 -23.79 17.80
N ASN A 750 -9.64 -25.11 18.03
CA ASN A 750 -10.29 -25.65 19.22
C ASN A 750 -9.56 -25.26 20.51
N VAL A 751 -8.23 -25.40 20.54
CA VAL A 751 -7.41 -24.99 21.70
C VAL A 751 -7.64 -23.51 22.01
N TYR A 752 -7.62 -22.65 21.00
CA TYR A 752 -7.89 -21.23 21.11
C TYR A 752 -9.31 -20.95 21.62
N TYR A 753 -10.32 -21.59 21.02
CA TYR A 753 -11.72 -21.46 21.42
C TYR A 753 -11.96 -21.89 22.88
N GLN A 754 -11.48 -23.07 23.27
CA GLN A 754 -11.65 -23.61 24.63
C GLN A 754 -10.90 -22.77 25.67
N THR A 755 -9.69 -22.32 25.33
CA THR A 755 -8.92 -21.38 26.15
C THR A 755 -9.74 -20.14 26.46
N ARG A 756 -10.42 -19.57 25.45
CA ARG A 756 -11.26 -18.37 25.61
C ARG A 756 -12.47 -18.61 26.51
N LEU A 757 -13.10 -19.79 26.43
CA LEU A 757 -14.18 -20.15 27.35
C LEU A 757 -13.69 -20.32 28.79
N SER A 758 -12.50 -20.90 28.98
CA SER A 758 -11.97 -21.23 30.31
C SER A 758 -11.29 -20.06 31.04
N CYS A 759 -10.66 -19.12 30.31
CA CYS A 759 -9.79 -18.08 30.86
C CYS A 759 -9.74 -16.84 29.92
N PRO A 760 -10.76 -15.98 29.93
CA PRO A 760 -10.82 -14.81 29.05
C PRO A 760 -9.68 -13.79 29.26
N ASP A 761 -9.03 -13.78 30.44
CA ASP A 761 -8.09 -12.71 30.84
C ASP A 761 -6.60 -13.11 30.85
N LYS A 762 -6.27 -14.36 30.51
CA LYS A 762 -4.87 -14.85 30.58
C LYS A 762 -4.21 -14.83 29.21
N ARG A 763 -2.96 -14.35 29.16
CA ARG A 763 -2.11 -14.47 27.96
C ARG A 763 -1.93 -15.95 27.57
N LEU A 764 -2.02 -16.22 26.27
CA LEU A 764 -1.81 -17.52 25.63
C LEU A 764 -0.59 -18.27 26.21
N THR A 765 0.53 -17.58 26.42
CA THR A 765 1.77 -18.15 26.96
C THR A 765 1.66 -18.84 28.32
N ARG A 766 0.64 -18.55 29.13
CA ARG A 766 0.44 -19.15 30.47
C ARG A 766 -0.37 -20.45 30.46
N LEU A 767 -0.83 -20.89 29.30
CA LEU A 767 -1.74 -22.04 29.14
C LEU A 767 -1.09 -23.24 28.43
N ALA A 768 0.21 -23.16 28.10
CA ALA A 768 0.95 -24.18 27.38
C ALA A 768 0.80 -25.63 27.95
N PRO A 769 0.73 -25.87 29.28
CA PRO A 769 0.49 -27.21 29.81
C PRO A 769 -0.90 -27.77 29.49
N LEU A 770 -1.95 -26.95 29.55
CA LEU A 770 -3.34 -27.35 29.29
C LEU A 770 -3.55 -27.73 27.82
N TRP A 771 -2.87 -27.03 26.91
CA TRP A 771 -2.99 -27.25 25.47
C TRP A 771 -2.43 -28.58 24.98
N LYS A 772 -1.46 -29.16 25.68
CA LYS A 772 -0.84 -30.43 25.26
C LYS A 772 -1.77 -31.62 25.47
N ASN A 773 -2.58 -31.60 26.53
CA ASN A 773 -3.31 -32.79 26.98
C ASN A 773 -4.84 -32.58 27.03
N GLU A 774 -5.34 -31.40 27.40
CA GLU A 774 -6.75 -31.20 27.78
C GLU A 774 -7.62 -30.56 26.69
N LEU A 775 -7.06 -29.68 25.85
CA LEU A 775 -7.84 -28.84 24.92
C LEU A 775 -7.72 -29.19 23.43
N ARG A 776 -7.07 -30.30 23.03
CA ARG A 776 -6.92 -30.69 21.62
C ARG A 776 -8.17 -31.39 21.08
N LEU A 777 -8.44 -31.29 19.78
CA LEU A 777 -9.40 -32.23 19.18
C LEU A 777 -8.77 -33.62 19.09
N PRO A 778 -9.50 -34.70 19.42
CA PRO A 778 -9.01 -36.05 19.16
C PRO A 778 -8.95 -36.24 17.64
N VAL A 779 -7.80 -36.71 17.15
CA VAL A 779 -7.61 -37.11 15.75
C VAL A 779 -7.79 -38.62 15.69
N ILE A 780 -8.85 -39.06 15.01
CA ILE A 780 -9.30 -40.46 14.98
C ILE A 780 -9.45 -40.95 13.55
N THR A 781 -9.46 -42.27 13.37
CA THR A 781 -9.74 -42.92 12.09
C THR A 781 -11.24 -43.02 11.82
N PRO A 782 -11.66 -43.26 10.56
CA PRO A 782 -13.07 -43.48 10.23
C PRO A 782 -13.73 -44.63 10.99
N ALA A 783 -12.96 -45.66 11.36
CA ALA A 783 -13.45 -46.78 12.17
C ALA A 783 -13.75 -46.36 13.63
N GLU A 784 -12.83 -45.62 14.24
CA GLU A 784 -12.99 -45.08 15.59
C GLU A 784 -14.13 -44.06 15.71
N ALA A 785 -14.44 -43.34 14.62
CA ALA A 785 -15.55 -42.38 14.58
C ALA A 785 -16.92 -43.03 14.88
N ALA A 786 -17.09 -44.32 14.58
CA ALA A 786 -18.31 -45.05 14.93
C ALA A 786 -18.50 -45.22 16.44
N ALA A 787 -17.40 -45.46 17.18
CA ALA A 787 -17.41 -45.65 18.62
C ALA A 787 -17.24 -44.35 19.43
N SER A 788 -16.83 -43.25 18.78
CA SER A 788 -16.60 -41.95 19.43
C SER A 788 -17.91 -41.34 19.98
N PRO A 789 -17.89 -40.72 21.18
CA PRO A 789 -19.03 -39.98 21.74
C PRO A 789 -19.23 -38.59 21.13
N ALA A 790 -18.39 -38.16 20.17
CA ALA A 790 -18.51 -36.84 19.55
C ALA A 790 -19.82 -36.69 18.73
N GLU A 791 -20.37 -35.47 18.74
CA GLU A 791 -21.58 -35.07 18.01
C GLU A 791 -21.24 -34.54 16.61
N THR A 792 -20.04 -33.96 16.43
CA THR A 792 -19.56 -33.38 15.17
C THR A 792 -18.19 -33.95 14.78
N PHE A 793 -18.02 -34.31 13.52
CA PHE A 793 -16.80 -34.87 12.96
C PHE A 793 -16.30 -34.02 11.80
N PHE A 794 -15.10 -33.46 11.92
CA PHE A 794 -14.42 -32.79 10.82
C PHE A 794 -13.65 -33.82 10.01
N VAL A 795 -14.11 -34.14 8.81
CA VAL A 795 -13.57 -35.20 7.96
C VAL A 795 -12.56 -34.58 6.97
N LEU A 796 -11.30 -35.00 7.06
CA LEU A 796 -10.21 -34.50 6.24
C LEU A 796 -9.66 -35.61 5.34
N GLY A 797 -9.47 -35.29 4.06
CA GLY A 797 -8.90 -36.21 3.07
C GLY A 797 -9.93 -37.05 2.30
N ALA A 798 -9.47 -37.61 1.19
CA ALA A 798 -10.34 -38.27 0.21
C ALA A 798 -10.79 -39.66 0.67
N GLU A 799 -9.94 -40.39 1.39
CA GLU A 799 -10.25 -41.72 1.89
C GLU A 799 -11.19 -41.64 3.09
N ALA A 800 -10.94 -40.71 4.03
CA ALA A 800 -11.83 -40.46 5.16
C ALA A 800 -13.25 -40.05 4.71
N ARG A 801 -13.35 -39.23 3.66
CA ARG A 801 -14.63 -38.84 3.03
C ARG A 801 -15.43 -40.05 2.58
N THR A 802 -14.80 -40.94 1.81
CA THR A 802 -15.50 -42.05 1.16
C THR A 802 -16.20 -42.92 2.21
N VAL A 803 -15.59 -43.05 3.38
CA VAL A 803 -16.14 -43.79 4.51
C VAL A 803 -17.22 -43.00 5.27
N CYS A 804 -16.93 -41.74 5.64
CA CYS A 804 -17.81 -40.97 6.52
C CYS A 804 -18.98 -40.27 5.81
N CYS A 805 -18.80 -39.93 4.53
CA CYS A 805 -19.73 -39.15 3.71
C CYS A 805 -19.96 -39.81 2.32
N PRO A 806 -20.42 -41.07 2.25
CA PRO A 806 -20.60 -41.77 0.97
C PRO A 806 -21.66 -41.08 0.11
N GLY A 807 -21.34 -40.86 -1.17
CA GLY A 807 -22.20 -40.17 -2.14
C GLY A 807 -22.20 -38.64 -2.06
N GLY A 808 -21.31 -38.02 -1.27
CA GLY A 808 -21.10 -36.57 -1.31
C GLY A 808 -20.56 -36.08 -2.66
N PRO A 809 -20.63 -34.78 -2.99
CA PRO A 809 -20.12 -34.22 -4.24
C PRO A 809 -18.59 -34.34 -4.36
N GLU A 810 -18.07 -34.58 -5.57
CA GLU A 810 -16.62 -34.68 -5.87
C GLU A 810 -15.92 -33.32 -6.10
N ALA A 811 -16.66 -32.22 -6.03
CA ALA A 811 -16.14 -30.87 -6.28
C ALA A 811 -15.44 -30.30 -5.03
N PRO A 812 -14.52 -29.32 -5.19
CA PRO A 812 -13.91 -28.62 -4.06
C PRO A 812 -14.98 -27.83 -3.30
N ALA A 813 -15.44 -28.38 -2.19
CA ALA A 813 -16.53 -27.84 -1.39
C ALA A 813 -16.40 -28.31 0.07
N VAL A 814 -16.97 -27.51 0.97
CA VAL A 814 -17.28 -27.96 2.34
C VAL A 814 -18.63 -28.66 2.27
N TYR A 815 -18.68 -29.94 2.65
CA TYR A 815 -19.90 -30.74 2.63
C TYR A 815 -20.30 -31.14 4.05
N SER A 816 -21.52 -30.78 4.45
CA SER A 816 -22.10 -31.19 5.74
C SER A 816 -23.15 -32.27 5.51
N ARG A 817 -23.16 -33.29 6.36
CA ARG A 817 -24.20 -34.34 6.39
C ARG A 817 -24.51 -34.74 7.82
N GLN A 818 -25.80 -34.87 8.13
CA GLN A 818 -26.27 -35.44 9.39
C GLN A 818 -26.58 -36.93 9.23
N ARG A 819 -26.12 -37.77 10.17
CA ARG A 819 -26.38 -39.21 10.23
C ARG A 819 -26.49 -39.66 11.69
N ARG A 820 -27.65 -40.24 12.07
CA ARG A 820 -27.90 -40.80 13.42
C ARG A 820 -27.45 -39.83 14.54
N GLU A 821 -28.03 -38.64 14.52
CA GLU A 821 -27.74 -37.51 15.44
C GLU A 821 -26.33 -36.91 15.39
N ARG A 822 -25.41 -37.51 14.63
CA ARG A 822 -24.04 -37.01 14.42
C ARG A 822 -23.94 -36.18 13.15
N ARG A 823 -23.09 -35.16 13.17
CA ARG A 823 -22.78 -34.29 12.03
C ARG A 823 -21.40 -34.60 11.48
N TYR A 824 -21.28 -34.72 10.17
CA TYR A 824 -20.01 -34.89 9.47
C TYR A 824 -19.80 -33.68 8.57
N ILE A 825 -18.72 -32.94 8.79
CA ILE A 825 -18.31 -31.77 8.01
C ILE A 825 -17.03 -32.15 7.29
N ALA A 826 -17.12 -32.37 5.98
CA ALA A 826 -16.03 -32.86 5.17
C ALA A 826 -15.42 -31.73 4.32
N LEU A 827 -14.10 -31.70 4.23
CA LEU A 827 -13.30 -30.67 3.55
C LEU A 827 -12.52 -31.28 2.38
N PHE A 828 -12.74 -30.79 1.15
CA PHE A 828 -12.13 -31.36 -0.07
C PHE A 828 -11.39 -30.32 -0.91
N PRO A 829 -10.06 -30.40 -1.04
CA PRO A 829 -9.37 -29.85 -2.21
C PRO A 829 -9.34 -30.89 -3.35
N ARG A 830 -9.44 -30.45 -4.61
CA ARG A 830 -9.09 -31.27 -5.79
C ARG A 830 -7.60 -31.07 -6.07
N ASP A 831 -6.90 -32.16 -6.39
CA ASP A 831 -5.55 -32.23 -7.01
C ASP A 831 -4.44 -31.36 -6.37
N LYS A 832 -3.54 -32.04 -5.63
CA LYS A 832 -2.44 -31.47 -4.82
C LYS A 832 -2.93 -30.59 -3.66
N ILE A 833 -3.00 -31.21 -2.49
CA ILE A 833 -2.88 -30.67 -1.12
C ILE A 833 -3.17 -29.16 -0.97
N SER A 834 -4.27 -28.89 -0.27
CA SER A 834 -4.73 -27.63 0.33
C SER A 834 -5.05 -26.49 -0.64
N GLU A 835 -6.34 -26.17 -0.78
CA GLU A 835 -6.72 -24.75 -0.81
C GLU A 835 -6.97 -24.36 0.66
N PRO A 836 -6.01 -23.71 1.35
CA PRO A 836 -6.22 -23.15 2.70
C PRO A 836 -7.52 -22.35 2.82
N TYR A 837 -7.95 -21.76 1.70
CA TYR A 837 -9.19 -21.03 1.54
C TYR A 837 -10.44 -21.77 2.04
N LEU A 838 -10.61 -23.08 1.80
CA LEU A 838 -11.85 -23.78 2.20
C LEU A 838 -11.95 -23.97 3.71
N LEU A 839 -10.84 -24.35 4.35
CA LEU A 839 -10.77 -24.46 5.81
C LEU A 839 -10.87 -23.07 6.45
N ASP A 840 -10.15 -22.07 5.93
CA ASP A 840 -10.22 -20.70 6.42
C ASP A 840 -11.65 -20.15 6.33
N ARG A 841 -12.38 -20.46 5.25
CA ARG A 841 -13.80 -20.08 5.09
C ARG A 841 -14.72 -20.82 6.05
N LEU A 842 -14.50 -22.11 6.30
CA LEU A 842 -15.22 -22.85 7.33
C LEU A 842 -14.99 -22.20 8.70
N LEU A 843 -13.73 -21.93 9.06
CA LEU A 843 -13.38 -21.33 10.33
C LEU A 843 -13.93 -19.89 10.45
N ASP A 844 -13.92 -19.11 9.37
CA ASP A 844 -14.55 -17.79 9.30
C ASP A 844 -16.07 -17.84 9.55
N GLU A 845 -16.76 -18.86 9.03
CA GLU A 845 -18.21 -19.02 9.26
C GLU A 845 -18.49 -19.47 10.70
N LEU A 846 -17.68 -20.37 11.25
CA LEU A 846 -17.73 -20.72 12.66
C LEU A 846 -17.49 -19.50 13.54
N ASP A 847 -16.53 -18.65 13.17
CA ASP A 847 -16.23 -17.39 13.84
C ASP A 847 -17.40 -16.41 13.79
N ARG A 848 -18.21 -16.37 12.73
CA ARG A 848 -19.44 -15.54 12.71
C ARG A 848 -20.53 -16.06 13.64
N THR A 849 -20.64 -17.38 13.78
CA THR A 849 -21.67 -18.01 14.62
C THR A 849 -21.32 -18.01 16.10
N HIS A 850 -20.03 -18.05 16.40
CA HIS A 850 -19.45 -17.87 17.73
C HIS A 850 -18.62 -16.59 17.72
N PRO A 851 -19.27 -15.42 17.46
CA PRO A 851 -18.57 -14.17 17.24
C PRO A 851 -17.63 -13.90 18.38
N TRP A 852 -16.43 -13.48 18.01
CA TRP A 852 -15.62 -12.65 18.86
C TRP A 852 -16.35 -11.32 19.08
N SER A 853 -17.33 -11.29 19.99
CA SER A 853 -17.74 -10.06 20.65
C SER A 853 -16.76 -9.83 21.81
N GLY A 854 -15.49 -9.65 21.44
CA GLY A 854 -14.53 -8.98 22.31
C GLY A 854 -14.85 -7.50 22.31
N ALA A 855 -15.99 -7.12 22.90
CA ALA A 855 -15.93 -5.99 23.80
C ALA A 855 -14.81 -6.35 24.78
N ILE A 856 -13.67 -5.66 24.67
CA ILE A 856 -12.71 -5.60 25.75
C ILE A 856 -13.47 -4.96 26.90
N THR A 857 -14.10 -5.76 27.76
CA THR A 857 -14.68 -5.25 28.99
C THR A 857 -13.61 -5.10 30.07
N GLU A 858 -12.40 -5.66 29.91
CA GLU A 858 -11.35 -5.56 30.94
C GLU A 858 -9.90 -5.34 30.44
N ARG A 859 -9.20 -4.53 31.24
CA ARG A 859 -7.79 -4.04 31.30
C ARG A 859 -6.70 -4.57 30.35
N TRP A 860 -6.73 -5.82 29.90
CA TRP A 860 -5.55 -6.44 29.30
C TRP A 860 -5.25 -5.93 27.89
N ALA A 861 -6.27 -5.55 27.11
CA ALA A 861 -6.05 -4.98 25.77
C ALA A 861 -5.67 -3.49 25.80
N ILE A 862 -6.00 -2.79 26.90
CA ILE A 862 -5.50 -1.44 27.19
C ILE A 862 -4.00 -1.49 27.54
N GLY A 863 -3.55 -2.56 28.21
CA GLY A 863 -2.14 -2.79 28.54
C GLY A 863 -1.24 -3.14 27.35
N ALA A 864 -1.78 -3.42 26.16
CA ALA A 864 -0.99 -3.94 25.06
C ALA A 864 -0.23 -2.87 24.25
N LYS A 865 -0.55 -1.56 24.34
CA LYS A 865 0.16 -0.52 23.55
C LYS A 865 -0.07 0.96 23.95
N LEU A 866 -0.36 1.25 25.22
CA LEU A 866 -0.39 2.63 25.77
C LEU A 866 0.86 2.93 26.61
N TYR A 867 2.05 2.71 26.02
CA TYR A 867 3.39 2.96 26.57
C TYR A 867 3.44 3.49 28.01
N GLY A 868 3.47 2.57 28.99
CA GLY A 868 3.97 2.87 30.34
C GLY A 868 2.95 3.24 31.43
N LYS A 869 1.63 3.28 31.17
CA LYS A 869 0.64 3.41 32.27
C LYS A 869 -0.24 2.17 32.39
N SER A 870 -0.14 1.47 33.53
CA SER A 870 -1.12 0.44 33.91
C SER A 870 -2.44 1.11 34.26
N PHE A 871 -3.50 0.84 33.51
CA PHE A 871 -4.85 1.27 33.90
C PHE A 871 -5.31 0.44 35.11
N ALA A 872 -5.07 0.98 36.30
CA ALA A 872 -5.61 0.49 37.57
C ALA A 872 -6.95 1.15 37.94
N LYS A 873 -7.48 2.02 37.06
CA LYS A 873 -8.89 2.45 37.08
C LYS A 873 -9.57 1.77 35.92
#